data_AF-A0A0G1QIB9-F1
#
_entry.id   AF-A0A0G1QIB9-F1
#
_cell.length_a   1.000
_cell.length_b   1.000
_cell.length_c   1.000
_cell.angle_alpha   90.00
_cell.angle_beta   90.00
_cell.angle_gamma   90.00
#
_symmetry.space_group_name_H-M   'P 1'
#
loop_
_entity.id
_entity.type
_entity.pdbx_description
1 polymer ?
#
loop_
_entity_poly.entity_id
_entity_poly.type
_entity_poly.pdbx_seq_one_letter_code
_entity_poly.pdbx_strand_id
1 'polypeptide(L)'
;MRVLADLQLHSRFSRAVSPQMVVPVISSWAAKKGIGLVATGDWTHPLWLRELEVNLEEAGEGVYKAKDAPEGSPLFLLSTEVSSIYSQGGKVRKIHTLIFAPNFEVAGKINSELSLRGANLLSDGRPIVGLSAKAVAEIALGVEPKCLIIPAHAWTPHFSIFGSVSGFDSIAECFQELSPEIYAIETGLSCYDRKTEVLTEAGWKKVSEVKYKDKICTLNIDTDEIEFQKPRRIFAYNYKGKMYKLRTKRVNLFVTPNHKLLVSHCDFRKPPEFRLKEARSLFKKSKRFKKNGLWNAKNERYFVLPAVRIKHGSRFYSGFRKKKGRRFSMKSWLKFFGFWIAEGWTTKGGDGDYNVCISNNDKRLLSEMSQILESFGYNVLQRNNVIRIRDYQLYFYLKQFGKAADKFVPQEIKSLSKELLEIFFEYYIKGDGHVYGRTSRGLSATTISVRLRDDLQEIALKIGISAYYKLGYKKGTSFHGPLYKDRIYKQSADSWIVYFIRKNIHTTSPSTIKKYNYTESWVDFEGKVFCVSVPNQVIYVRRNGIPVWCGNSDPAMNWRIEDLKERRIVSFSDAHSPPKLGREATVFEVSEVSFPAIRRAITGEGPDKIAYTIEFYPEEGKYHYTGHRNCNVVYSPNQTRKLGTVCPVCGRPLTVGVMSRVEALAKADIETKSEKDEFGVRWIYDKEKERPPYVMVVPLLEILSEAMGAGVGTQTVLSVYEQLTSSLGSEFKVLLESHLADIERVAGAKVAEAVAKVRSGDISIEPGYDGVFGKVKIWKEEEGAEDEIEQETLF
;
A
#
# COMPACT_ATOMS: atom_id res chain seq x y z
N MET A 1 -13.35 -23.21 25.32
CA MET A 1 -12.24 -22.30 25.72
C MET A 1 -11.49 -21.78 24.50
N ARG A 2 -10.56 -20.83 24.67
CA ARG A 2 -9.59 -20.46 23.63
C ARG A 2 -8.19 -20.89 24.03
N VAL A 3 -7.39 -21.29 23.04
CA VAL A 3 -5.96 -21.60 23.21
C VAL A 3 -5.17 -20.93 22.08
N LEU A 4 -4.17 -20.14 22.44
CA LEU A 4 -3.21 -19.57 21.49
C LEU A 4 -2.12 -20.59 21.25
N ALA A 5 -1.87 -20.91 19.98
CA ALA A 5 -1.02 -22.02 19.59
C ALA A 5 0.05 -21.64 18.57
N ASP A 6 1.25 -22.18 18.77
CA ASP A 6 2.42 -22.01 17.92
C ASP A 6 2.98 -23.38 17.55
N LEU A 7 2.52 -23.92 16.41
CA LEU A 7 2.63 -25.35 16.07
C LEU A 7 3.74 -25.64 15.03
N GLN A 8 4.62 -24.67 14.77
CA GLN A 8 5.79 -24.82 13.90
C GLN A 8 7.01 -24.15 14.53
N LEU A 9 7.96 -24.97 14.99
CA LEU A 9 9.25 -24.56 15.53
C LEU A 9 10.24 -25.73 15.45
N HIS A 10 11.51 -25.45 15.67
CA HIS A 10 12.57 -26.44 15.55
C HIS A 10 13.33 -26.68 16.86
N SER A 11 13.82 -27.90 17.01
CA SER A 11 14.66 -28.36 18.12
C SER A 11 16.12 -27.93 17.95
N ARG A 12 16.91 -28.05 19.02
CA ARG A 12 18.37 -27.89 18.99
C ARG A 12 19.13 -28.82 18.02
N PHE A 13 18.46 -29.81 17.43
CA PHE A 13 19.04 -30.74 16.44
C PHE A 13 18.85 -30.28 14.98
N SER A 14 18.01 -29.26 14.74
CA SER A 14 17.89 -28.62 13.42
C SER A 14 18.97 -27.57 13.16
N ARG A 15 19.31 -27.36 11.88
CA ARG A 15 20.33 -26.36 11.49
C ARG A 15 19.95 -24.93 11.89
N ALA A 16 20.95 -24.21 12.39
CA ALA A 16 20.86 -22.79 12.78
C ALA A 16 19.81 -22.48 13.87
N VAL A 17 19.48 -23.48 14.70
CA VAL A 17 18.62 -23.34 15.88
C VAL A 17 19.46 -23.09 17.14
N SER A 18 18.90 -22.35 18.10
CA SER A 18 19.55 -22.13 19.40
C SER A 18 19.69 -23.43 20.20
N PRO A 19 20.86 -23.70 20.83
CA PRO A 19 21.01 -24.80 21.78
C PRO A 19 20.04 -24.75 22.98
N GLN A 20 19.42 -23.58 23.21
CA GLN A 20 18.38 -23.37 24.23
C GLN A 20 16.98 -23.86 23.79
N MET A 21 16.79 -24.39 22.58
CA MET A 21 15.55 -25.08 22.19
C MET A 21 15.51 -26.48 22.82
N VAL A 22 15.23 -26.50 24.12
CA VAL A 22 15.02 -27.68 24.98
C VAL A 22 13.69 -27.53 25.72
N VAL A 23 13.03 -28.65 26.04
CA VAL A 23 11.63 -28.69 26.54
C VAL A 23 11.34 -27.68 27.68
N PRO A 24 12.12 -27.59 28.78
CA PRO A 24 11.81 -26.65 29.87
C PRO A 24 11.90 -25.18 29.45
N VAL A 25 12.83 -24.84 28.55
CA VAL A 25 13.02 -23.46 28.07
C VAL A 25 11.95 -23.08 27.06
N ILE A 26 11.54 -24.01 26.18
CA ILE A 26 10.42 -23.81 25.26
C ILE A 26 9.13 -23.58 26.06
N SER A 27 8.86 -24.41 27.09
CA SER A 27 7.70 -24.24 27.97
C SER A 27 7.72 -22.89 28.71
N SER A 28 8.86 -22.50 29.29
CA SER A 28 9.01 -21.20 29.98
C SER A 28 8.76 -20.00 29.06
N TRP A 29 9.28 -20.02 27.83
CA TRP A 29 9.05 -18.95 26.86
C TRP A 29 7.64 -18.94 26.27
N ALA A 30 7.03 -20.12 26.06
CA ALA A 30 5.62 -20.23 25.69
C ALA A 30 4.72 -19.63 26.78
N ALA A 31 5.01 -19.89 28.06
CA ALA A 31 4.25 -19.37 29.20
C ALA A 31 4.31 -17.83 29.27
N LYS A 32 5.53 -17.27 29.24
CA LYS A 32 5.75 -15.80 29.18
C LYS A 32 5.02 -15.14 28.01
N LYS A 33 4.93 -15.84 26.87
CA LYS A 33 4.22 -15.36 25.69
C LYS A 33 2.70 -15.48 25.78
N GLY A 34 2.20 -16.44 26.55
CA GLY A 34 0.78 -16.81 26.58
C GLY A 34 0.39 -17.80 25.48
N ILE A 35 1.38 -18.52 24.94
CA ILE A 35 1.17 -19.67 24.05
C ILE A 35 0.77 -20.83 24.95
N GLY A 36 -0.50 -21.25 24.90
CA GLY A 36 -1.02 -22.37 25.70
C GLY A 36 -0.77 -23.73 25.07
N LEU A 37 -0.49 -23.79 23.77
CA LEU A 37 -0.16 -25.01 23.04
C LEU A 37 1.01 -24.76 22.07
N VAL A 38 2.11 -25.48 22.24
CA VAL A 38 3.35 -25.30 21.48
C VAL A 38 3.74 -26.60 20.79
N ALA A 39 4.35 -26.53 19.60
CA ALA A 39 4.92 -27.71 18.97
C ALA A 39 6.12 -28.28 19.77
N THR A 40 6.36 -29.58 19.69
CA THR A 40 7.65 -30.17 20.08
C THR A 40 8.78 -29.80 19.14
N GLY A 41 8.47 -29.64 17.85
CA GLY A 41 9.43 -29.66 16.75
C GLY A 41 10.06 -31.04 16.57
N ASP A 42 10.51 -31.32 15.33
CA ASP A 42 11.58 -32.27 14.99
C ASP A 42 11.55 -33.69 15.61
N TRP A 43 10.39 -34.23 16.02
CA TRP A 43 10.30 -35.54 16.69
C TRP A 43 10.79 -36.72 15.82
N THR A 44 11.09 -36.46 14.56
CA THR A 44 11.77 -37.39 13.67
C THR A 44 13.22 -37.69 14.06
N HIS A 45 13.92 -36.77 14.73
CA HIS A 45 15.33 -36.97 15.10
C HIS A 45 15.45 -37.91 16.32
N PRO A 46 16.09 -39.10 16.23
CA PRO A 46 16.01 -40.13 17.27
C PRO A 46 16.54 -39.74 18.66
N LEU A 47 17.51 -38.82 18.76
CA LEU A 47 17.96 -38.30 20.06
C LEU A 47 16.99 -37.26 20.63
N TRP A 48 16.31 -36.49 19.77
CA TRP A 48 15.30 -35.53 20.21
C TRP A 48 14.02 -36.26 20.65
N LEU A 49 13.59 -37.30 19.92
CA LEU A 49 12.48 -38.15 20.34
C LEU A 49 12.68 -38.70 21.77
N ARG A 50 13.88 -39.23 22.07
CA ARG A 50 14.23 -39.69 23.42
C ARG A 50 14.26 -38.55 24.45
N GLU A 51 14.74 -37.37 24.08
CA GLU A 51 14.68 -36.19 24.96
C GLU A 51 13.22 -35.77 25.22
N LEU A 52 12.34 -35.85 24.23
CA LEU A 52 10.89 -35.60 24.40
C LEU A 52 10.27 -36.67 25.32
N GLU A 53 10.46 -37.96 25.07
CA GLU A 53 9.97 -39.06 25.92
C GLU A 53 10.46 -38.95 27.39
N VAL A 54 11.71 -38.52 27.58
CA VAL A 54 12.29 -38.31 28.91
C VAL A 54 11.75 -37.05 29.58
N ASN A 55 11.55 -35.93 28.87
CA ASN A 55 11.19 -34.63 29.47
C ASN A 55 9.69 -34.28 29.40
N LEU A 56 8.87 -35.04 28.67
CA LEU A 56 7.42 -34.84 28.55
C LEU A 56 6.64 -36.00 29.21
N GLU A 57 5.46 -35.67 29.73
CA GLU A 57 4.43 -36.62 30.19
C GLU A 57 3.05 -36.21 29.65
N GLU A 58 2.14 -37.16 29.45
CA GLU A 58 0.83 -36.88 28.85
C GLU A 58 -0.08 -36.10 29.82
N ALA A 59 -0.82 -35.13 29.29
CA ALA A 59 -1.64 -34.18 30.05
C ALA A 59 -3.09 -34.06 29.54
N GLY A 60 -3.41 -34.76 28.45
CA GLY A 60 -4.71 -34.84 27.77
C GLY A 60 -4.54 -35.65 26.48
N GLU A 61 -5.61 -36.08 25.81
CA GLU A 61 -5.51 -36.99 24.65
C GLU A 61 -4.58 -36.42 23.56
N GLY A 62 -3.37 -37.00 23.45
CA GLY A 62 -2.35 -36.61 22.50
C GLY A 62 -1.71 -35.23 22.71
N VAL A 63 -1.79 -34.69 23.93
CA VAL A 63 -1.07 -33.48 24.34
C VAL A 63 -0.30 -33.71 25.64
N TYR A 64 0.87 -33.11 25.72
CA TYR A 64 1.87 -33.40 26.74
C TYR A 64 2.22 -32.15 27.55
N LYS A 65 2.80 -32.29 28.73
CA LYS A 65 3.43 -31.21 29.50
C LYS A 65 4.88 -31.55 29.80
N ALA A 66 5.70 -30.52 30.03
CA ALA A 66 7.03 -30.73 30.58
C ALA A 66 6.92 -31.35 31.98
N LYS A 67 7.75 -32.35 32.28
CA LYS A 67 7.87 -32.91 33.62
C LYS A 67 8.34 -31.83 34.59
N ASP A 68 7.87 -31.94 35.84
CA ASP A 68 8.08 -30.97 36.92
C ASP A 68 7.58 -29.54 36.64
N ALA A 69 6.87 -29.30 35.53
CA ALA A 69 6.29 -28.00 35.22
C ALA A 69 5.01 -27.73 36.04
N PRO A 70 4.79 -26.48 36.51
CA PRO A 70 3.59 -26.11 37.26
C PRO A 70 2.28 -26.41 36.52
N GLU A 71 1.19 -26.62 37.27
CA GLU A 71 -0.15 -26.71 36.70
C GLU A 71 -0.51 -25.44 35.93
N GLY A 72 -1.18 -25.59 34.77
CA GLY A 72 -1.44 -24.48 33.84
C GLY A 72 -0.26 -24.08 32.94
N SER A 73 0.89 -24.78 33.02
CA SER A 73 1.99 -24.60 32.05
C SER A 73 1.57 -24.96 30.61
N PRO A 74 2.23 -24.38 29.58
CA PRO A 74 1.94 -24.68 28.18
C PRO A 74 2.05 -26.17 27.85
N LEU A 75 1.07 -26.65 27.08
CA LEU A 75 1.03 -28.01 26.57
C LEU A 75 1.83 -28.11 25.27
N PHE A 76 2.35 -29.31 25.01
CA PHE A 76 3.09 -29.68 23.82
C PHE A 76 2.25 -30.60 22.93
N LEU A 77 2.26 -30.34 21.62
CA LEU A 77 1.67 -31.21 20.60
C LEU A 77 2.78 -31.73 19.68
N LEU A 78 2.75 -33.04 19.37
CA LEU A 78 3.82 -33.71 18.63
C LEU A 78 3.84 -33.28 17.16
N SER A 79 4.62 -32.25 16.86
CA SER A 79 4.83 -31.68 15.52
C SER A 79 6.26 -31.90 15.05
N THR A 80 6.42 -32.30 13.79
CA THR A 80 7.71 -32.33 13.09
C THR A 80 7.54 -31.72 11.71
N GLU A 81 8.60 -31.12 11.18
CA GLU A 81 8.68 -30.77 9.76
C GLU A 81 9.54 -31.81 9.02
N VAL A 82 9.12 -32.24 7.83
CA VAL A 82 9.89 -33.12 6.96
C VAL A 82 10.17 -32.41 5.63
N SER A 83 11.44 -32.39 5.21
CA SER A 83 11.88 -31.75 3.97
C SER A 83 11.93 -32.77 2.82
N SER A 84 10.83 -32.90 2.09
CA SER A 84 10.72 -33.79 0.92
C SER A 84 11.46 -33.19 -0.28
N ILE A 85 12.52 -33.84 -0.77
CA ILE A 85 13.30 -33.44 -1.96
C ILE A 85 13.32 -34.58 -2.98
N TYR A 86 12.54 -34.43 -4.04
CA TYR A 86 12.17 -35.51 -4.96
C TYR A 86 11.85 -34.99 -6.36
N SER A 87 11.66 -35.87 -7.36
CA SER A 87 11.29 -35.47 -8.73
C SER A 87 9.81 -35.77 -9.02
N GLN A 88 9.02 -34.74 -9.39
CA GLN A 88 7.62 -34.90 -9.80
C GLN A 88 7.24 -33.86 -10.86
N GLY A 89 6.60 -34.29 -11.95
CA GLY A 89 6.20 -33.42 -13.07
C GLY A 89 7.39 -32.75 -13.78
N GLY A 90 8.48 -33.48 -14.00
CA GLY A 90 9.67 -32.99 -14.72
C GLY A 90 10.52 -31.95 -13.96
N LYS A 91 10.29 -31.76 -12.66
CA LYS A 91 11.05 -30.83 -11.80
C LYS A 91 11.49 -31.52 -10.51
N VAL A 92 12.63 -31.12 -9.97
CA VAL A 92 12.97 -31.37 -8.56
C VAL A 92 12.10 -30.47 -7.70
N ARG A 93 11.25 -31.09 -6.89
CA ARG A 93 10.39 -30.45 -5.89
C ARG A 93 11.10 -30.45 -4.54
N LYS A 94 10.76 -29.47 -3.74
CA LYS A 94 11.25 -29.29 -2.37
C LYS A 94 10.11 -28.72 -1.56
N ILE A 95 9.51 -29.57 -0.73
CA ILE A 95 8.31 -29.27 0.05
C ILE A 95 8.57 -29.62 1.50
N HIS A 96 8.32 -28.67 2.37
CA HIS A 96 8.31 -28.84 3.81
C HIS A 96 6.87 -29.14 4.22
N THR A 97 6.69 -30.27 4.88
CA THR A 97 5.39 -30.76 5.34
C THR A 97 5.45 -30.89 6.85
N LEU A 98 4.53 -30.23 7.55
CA LEU A 98 4.29 -30.45 8.97
C LEU A 98 3.46 -31.73 9.12
N ILE A 99 3.91 -32.63 9.98
CA ILE A 99 3.21 -33.85 10.37
C ILE A 99 2.93 -33.75 11.87
N PHE A 100 1.66 -33.89 12.22
CA PHE A 100 1.25 -33.94 13.62
C PHE A 100 0.77 -35.35 13.96
N ALA A 101 1.44 -35.99 14.92
CA ALA A 101 1.10 -37.32 15.41
C ALA A 101 0.28 -37.20 16.71
N PRO A 102 -0.71 -38.08 16.95
CA PRO A 102 -1.45 -38.07 18.21
C PRO A 102 -0.63 -38.58 19.41
N ASN A 103 0.39 -39.43 19.22
CA ASN A 103 1.21 -39.91 20.33
C ASN A 103 2.62 -40.36 19.90
N PHE A 104 3.49 -40.63 20.89
CA PHE A 104 4.86 -41.08 20.67
C PHE A 104 4.97 -42.42 19.95
N GLU A 105 4.01 -43.34 20.13
CA GLU A 105 4.00 -44.63 19.43
C GLU A 105 3.82 -44.44 17.92
N VAL A 106 2.89 -43.57 17.51
CA VAL A 106 2.66 -43.19 16.11
C VAL A 106 3.87 -42.44 15.55
N ALA A 107 4.47 -41.52 16.30
CA ALA A 107 5.71 -40.84 15.90
C ALA A 107 6.86 -41.84 15.67
N GLY A 108 7.05 -42.81 16.57
CA GLY A 108 8.04 -43.89 16.44
C GLY A 108 7.78 -44.82 15.26
N LYS A 109 6.52 -45.16 14.99
CA LYS A 109 6.11 -45.93 13.80
C LYS A 109 6.40 -45.16 12.50
N ILE A 110 6.06 -43.87 12.42
CA ILE A 110 6.39 -43.02 11.26
C ILE A 110 7.90 -42.93 11.06
N ASN A 111 8.68 -42.78 12.13
CA ASN A 111 10.15 -42.79 12.06
C ASN A 111 10.70 -44.14 11.54
N SER A 112 10.08 -45.25 11.94
CA SER A 112 10.44 -46.59 11.46
C SER A 112 10.14 -46.73 9.96
N GLU A 113 8.95 -46.33 9.51
CA GLU A 113 8.55 -46.37 8.10
C GLU A 113 9.40 -45.44 7.21
N LEU A 114 9.77 -44.26 7.70
CA LEU A 114 10.70 -43.35 7.02
C LEU A 114 12.11 -43.98 6.91
N SER A 115 12.60 -44.59 8.00
CA SER A 115 13.93 -45.23 8.05
C SER A 115 14.01 -46.44 7.12
N LEU A 116 12.96 -47.28 7.08
CA LEU A 116 12.83 -48.43 6.16
C LEU A 116 12.86 -48.00 4.69
N ARG A 117 12.45 -46.76 4.39
CA ARG A 117 12.51 -46.14 3.05
C ARG A 117 13.78 -45.28 2.83
N GLY A 118 14.79 -45.43 3.70
CA GLY A 118 16.11 -44.83 3.53
C GLY A 118 16.28 -43.39 4.04
N ALA A 119 15.36 -42.88 4.86
CA ALA A 119 15.51 -41.56 5.46
C ALA A 119 16.61 -41.54 6.54
N ASN A 120 17.59 -40.65 6.42
CA ASN A 120 18.61 -40.46 7.46
C ASN A 120 18.13 -39.49 8.55
N LEU A 121 17.38 -40.03 9.51
CA LEU A 121 16.79 -39.28 10.62
C LEU A 121 17.80 -38.73 11.65
N LEU A 122 19.07 -39.14 11.60
CA LEU A 122 20.15 -38.65 12.49
C LEU A 122 20.91 -37.43 11.91
N SER A 123 20.50 -36.91 10.75
CA SER A 123 21.27 -35.90 10.01
C SER A 123 20.81 -34.45 10.21
N ASP A 124 19.59 -34.24 10.71
CA ASP A 124 18.96 -32.94 10.96
C ASP A 124 17.69 -33.15 11.80
N GLY A 125 17.29 -32.17 12.60
CA GLY A 125 15.98 -32.15 13.26
C GLY A 125 14.81 -32.14 12.27
N ARG A 126 15.00 -31.50 11.10
CA ARG A 126 14.10 -31.58 9.94
C ARG A 126 14.75 -32.50 8.89
N PRO A 127 14.47 -33.82 8.88
CA PRO A 127 15.12 -34.75 7.97
C PRO A 127 14.82 -34.40 6.51
N ILE A 128 15.86 -34.47 5.69
CA ILE A 128 15.76 -34.35 4.24
C ILE A 128 15.55 -35.75 3.67
N VAL A 129 14.41 -35.97 3.01
CA VAL A 129 14.01 -37.29 2.49
C VAL A 129 13.85 -37.29 0.98
N GLY A 130 14.20 -38.40 0.33
CA GLY A 130 14.00 -38.61 -1.12
C GLY A 130 12.55 -38.92 -1.52
N LEU A 131 11.65 -38.98 -0.54
CA LEU A 131 10.23 -39.28 -0.70
C LEU A 131 9.46 -38.06 -1.21
N SER A 132 8.31 -38.31 -1.87
CA SER A 132 7.39 -37.24 -2.26
C SER A 132 6.59 -36.71 -1.07
N ALA A 133 6.10 -35.48 -1.14
CA ALA A 133 5.21 -34.93 -0.11
C ALA A 133 3.95 -35.80 0.07
N LYS A 134 3.43 -36.36 -1.04
CA LYS A 134 2.42 -37.43 -1.03
C LYS A 134 2.90 -38.66 -0.25
N ALA A 135 4.05 -39.26 -0.57
CA ALA A 135 4.53 -40.46 0.11
C ALA A 135 4.80 -40.26 1.61
N VAL A 136 5.20 -39.06 2.02
CA VAL A 136 5.32 -38.69 3.43
C VAL A 136 3.94 -38.62 4.11
N ALA A 137 2.91 -38.12 3.42
CA ALA A 137 1.53 -38.16 3.91
C ALA A 137 0.94 -39.58 3.91
N GLU A 138 1.21 -40.40 2.88
CA GLU A 138 0.82 -41.81 2.81
C GLU A 138 1.40 -42.63 3.97
N ILE A 139 2.65 -42.36 4.37
CA ILE A 139 3.26 -42.99 5.55
C ILE A 139 2.55 -42.55 6.83
N ALA A 140 2.35 -41.25 7.03
CA ALA A 140 1.72 -40.74 8.25
C ALA A 140 0.26 -41.22 8.41
N LEU A 141 -0.55 -41.06 7.37
CA LEU A 141 -1.96 -41.47 7.35
C LEU A 141 -2.13 -43.00 7.29
N GLY A 142 -1.17 -43.72 6.71
CA GLY A 142 -1.14 -45.19 6.69
C GLY A 142 -0.73 -45.82 8.03
N VAL A 143 0.07 -45.12 8.84
CA VAL A 143 0.34 -45.49 10.24
C VAL A 143 -0.84 -45.13 11.15
N GLU A 144 -1.43 -43.95 10.97
CA GLU A 144 -2.56 -43.45 11.75
C GLU A 144 -3.36 -42.39 10.95
N PRO A 145 -4.57 -42.71 10.47
CA PRO A 145 -5.42 -41.80 9.70
C PRO A 145 -5.81 -40.49 10.41
N LYS A 146 -5.67 -40.41 11.74
CA LYS A 146 -5.88 -39.17 12.50
C LYS A 146 -4.74 -38.15 12.34
N CYS A 147 -3.58 -38.50 11.77
CA CYS A 147 -2.47 -37.56 11.61
C CYS A 147 -2.87 -36.33 10.79
N LEU A 148 -2.43 -35.13 11.19
CA LEU A 148 -2.62 -33.91 10.38
C LEU A 148 -1.41 -33.68 9.48
N ILE A 149 -1.68 -33.28 8.25
CA ILE A 149 -0.67 -32.92 7.25
C ILE A 149 -0.90 -31.46 6.81
N ILE A 150 0.06 -30.57 7.10
CA ILE A 150 -0.03 -29.14 6.77
C ILE A 150 1.21 -28.71 5.99
N PRO A 151 1.08 -28.17 4.77
CA PRO A 151 2.20 -27.62 4.02
C PRO A 151 2.75 -26.36 4.69
N ALA A 152 4.04 -26.38 5.04
CA ALA A 152 4.70 -25.28 5.75
C ALA A 152 4.90 -24.04 4.86
N HIS A 153 4.89 -22.85 5.51
CA HIS A 153 5.36 -21.54 5.00
C HIS A 153 5.14 -21.35 3.49
N ALA A 154 3.87 -21.47 3.11
CA ALA A 154 3.37 -21.78 1.78
C ALA A 154 3.97 -21.04 0.58
N TRP A 155 4.47 -19.82 0.73
CA TRP A 155 5.06 -19.04 -0.35
C TRP A 155 6.59 -19.02 -0.39
N THR A 156 7.32 -19.64 0.57
CA THR A 156 8.79 -19.59 0.57
C THR A 156 9.39 -20.24 -0.69
N PRO A 157 10.24 -19.54 -1.47
CA PRO A 157 10.44 -19.91 -2.88
C PRO A 157 11.00 -21.30 -3.16
N HIS A 158 11.79 -21.82 -2.22
CA HIS A 158 12.66 -22.98 -2.39
C HIS A 158 12.22 -24.22 -1.61
N PHE A 159 11.19 -24.12 -0.76
CA PHE A 159 10.88 -25.16 0.22
C PHE A 159 9.38 -25.31 0.54
N SER A 160 8.49 -24.50 -0.02
CA SER A 160 7.06 -24.54 0.28
C SER A 160 6.21 -25.13 -0.85
N ILE A 161 4.96 -25.51 -0.52
CA ILE A 161 4.03 -26.07 -1.51
C ILE A 161 3.78 -25.17 -2.71
N PHE A 162 3.58 -23.87 -2.50
CA PHE A 162 3.45 -22.93 -3.61
C PHE A 162 4.77 -22.24 -3.95
N GLY A 163 5.93 -22.69 -3.46
CA GLY A 163 7.23 -22.07 -3.69
C GLY A 163 7.53 -21.84 -5.18
N SER A 164 7.99 -20.65 -5.56
CA SER A 164 8.14 -20.26 -6.98
C SER A 164 9.36 -20.86 -7.71
N VAL A 165 10.19 -21.64 -7.02
CA VAL A 165 11.32 -22.39 -7.60
C VAL A 165 11.05 -23.91 -7.55
N SER A 166 10.48 -24.40 -6.45
CA SER A 166 10.35 -25.84 -6.16
C SER A 166 8.93 -26.37 -5.97
N GLY A 167 7.95 -25.48 -5.85
CA GLY A 167 6.56 -25.80 -5.52
C GLY A 167 5.70 -26.22 -6.72
N PHE A 168 4.42 -26.35 -6.43
CA PHE A 168 3.31 -26.78 -7.26
C PHE A 168 2.33 -25.61 -7.49
N ASP A 169 1.50 -25.70 -8.52
CA ASP A 169 0.49 -24.69 -8.86
C ASP A 169 -0.87 -24.95 -8.16
N SER A 170 -1.04 -26.12 -7.53
CA SER A 170 -2.17 -26.49 -6.65
C SER A 170 -1.77 -27.55 -5.62
N ILE A 171 -2.57 -27.70 -4.56
CA ILE A 171 -2.48 -28.80 -3.58
C ILE A 171 -2.67 -30.15 -4.30
N ALA A 172 -3.60 -30.21 -5.26
CA ALA A 172 -3.87 -31.39 -6.08
C ALA A 172 -2.67 -31.83 -6.95
N GLU A 173 -1.86 -30.90 -7.49
CA GLU A 173 -0.63 -31.26 -8.23
C GLU A 173 0.45 -31.84 -7.28
N CYS A 174 0.40 -31.49 -5.99
CA CYS A 174 1.37 -31.90 -4.96
C CYS A 174 1.00 -33.26 -4.34
N PHE A 175 -0.20 -33.37 -3.76
CA PHE A 175 -0.67 -34.51 -2.96
C PHE A 175 -1.60 -35.47 -3.71
N GLN A 176 -2.02 -35.13 -4.94
CA GLN A 176 -2.81 -35.99 -5.82
C GLN A 176 -4.14 -36.40 -5.15
N GLU A 177 -4.44 -37.69 -5.02
CA GLU A 177 -5.65 -38.21 -4.36
C GLU A 177 -5.71 -37.91 -2.86
N LEU A 178 -4.59 -37.59 -2.19
CA LEU A 178 -4.57 -37.13 -0.80
C LEU A 178 -4.83 -35.62 -0.64
N SER A 179 -5.10 -34.88 -1.73
CA SER A 179 -5.48 -33.46 -1.69
C SER A 179 -6.69 -33.12 -0.79
N PRO A 180 -7.69 -34.00 -0.57
CA PRO A 180 -8.74 -33.79 0.43
C PRO A 180 -8.23 -33.79 1.88
N GLU A 181 -7.17 -34.55 2.18
CA GLU A 181 -6.59 -34.71 3.53
C GLU A 181 -5.68 -33.52 3.95
N ILE A 182 -5.57 -32.49 3.11
CA ILE A 182 -4.70 -31.33 3.30
C ILE A 182 -5.54 -30.08 3.61
N TYR A 183 -5.50 -29.61 4.86
CA TYR A 183 -6.51 -28.66 5.36
C TYR A 183 -6.07 -27.17 5.60
N ALA A 184 -4.77 -26.73 5.59
CA ALA A 184 -4.36 -25.32 5.98
C ALA A 184 -3.04 -24.66 5.37
N ILE A 185 -2.77 -23.29 5.47
CA ILE A 185 -1.69 -22.47 4.70
C ILE A 185 -1.36 -20.90 5.08
N GLU A 186 -0.46 -20.04 4.39
CA GLU A 186 0.28 -18.69 4.76
C GLU A 186 0.36 -17.38 3.73
N THR A 187 1.07 -16.15 3.88
CA THR A 187 0.83 -14.68 3.30
C THR A 187 1.95 -13.64 2.62
N GLY A 188 1.77 -12.25 2.37
CA GLY A 188 2.70 -11.16 1.69
C GLY A 188 2.29 -9.67 1.06
N LEU A 189 3.02 -8.46 1.12
CA LEU A 189 2.58 -6.99 0.73
C LEU A 189 3.37 -5.95 -0.29
N SER A 190 3.18 -4.54 -0.34
CA SER A 190 3.57 -3.48 -1.45
C SER A 190 3.58 -1.83 -1.31
N CYS A 191 4.23 -0.94 -2.19
CA CYS A 191 4.26 0.64 -2.20
C CYS A 191 4.63 1.61 -3.49
N TYR A 192 4.84 2.99 -3.43
CA TYR A 192 5.22 4.06 -4.52
C TYR A 192 6.43 5.07 -4.23
N ASP A 193 6.83 6.12 -5.05
CA ASP A 193 7.95 7.13 -4.83
C ASP A 193 7.62 8.60 -4.34
N ARG A 194 8.57 9.28 -3.64
CA ARG A 194 8.42 10.67 -3.07
C ARG A 194 8.07 11.78 -4.08
N LYS A 195 8.51 11.70 -5.34
CA LYS A 195 8.25 12.74 -6.37
C LYS A 195 6.96 12.51 -7.14
N THR A 196 6.19 11.47 -6.81
CA THR A 196 4.82 11.28 -7.26
C THR A 196 3.88 12.17 -6.44
N GLU A 197 2.86 12.70 -7.10
CA GLU A 197 1.79 13.51 -6.52
C GLU A 197 0.47 12.76 -6.64
N VAL A 198 -0.46 12.98 -5.72
CA VAL A 198 -1.84 12.49 -5.78
C VAL A 198 -2.79 13.68 -5.84
N LEU A 199 -3.90 13.53 -6.57
CA LEU A 199 -4.96 14.54 -6.58
C LEU A 199 -5.80 14.39 -5.31
N THR A 200 -6.04 15.49 -4.61
CA THR A 200 -6.93 15.59 -3.45
C THR A 200 -8.03 16.60 -3.71
N GLU A 201 -9.06 16.64 -2.87
CA GLU A 201 -10.15 17.63 -2.94
C GLU A 201 -9.62 19.08 -2.83
N ALA A 202 -8.47 19.29 -2.18
CA ALA A 202 -7.79 20.58 -2.10
C ALA A 202 -6.86 20.89 -3.29
N GLY A 203 -6.80 20.01 -4.31
CA GLY A 203 -5.87 20.06 -5.43
C GLY A 203 -4.74 19.02 -5.32
N TRP A 204 -3.70 19.19 -6.15
CA TRP A 204 -2.57 18.25 -6.21
C TRP A 204 -1.61 18.41 -5.01
N LYS A 205 -1.12 17.29 -4.50
CA LYS A 205 -0.27 17.20 -3.30
C LYS A 205 0.78 16.10 -3.49
N LYS A 206 2.01 16.21 -2.96
CA LYS A 206 2.95 15.07 -3.05
C LYS A 206 2.38 13.89 -2.27
N VAL A 207 2.62 12.66 -2.72
CA VAL A 207 2.17 11.45 -1.99
C VAL A 207 2.77 11.40 -0.57
N SER A 208 3.96 11.99 -0.38
CA SER A 208 4.63 12.16 0.92
C SER A 208 4.09 13.27 1.81
N GLU A 209 3.09 14.04 1.35
CA GLU A 209 2.50 15.17 2.07
C GLU A 209 1.03 14.91 2.44
N VAL A 210 0.50 13.74 2.07
CA VAL A 210 -0.87 13.31 2.37
C VAL A 210 -1.04 13.07 3.87
N LYS A 211 -2.19 13.50 4.41
CA LYS A 211 -2.61 13.34 5.80
C LYS A 211 -4.02 12.73 5.81
N TYR A 212 -4.40 12.02 6.87
CA TYR A 212 -5.68 11.31 6.96
C TYR A 212 -6.95 12.18 6.79
N LYS A 213 -6.83 13.50 6.91
CA LYS A 213 -7.91 14.46 6.63
C LYS A 213 -8.11 14.81 5.15
N ASP A 214 -7.12 14.57 4.29
CA ASP A 214 -7.24 14.84 2.86
C ASP A 214 -8.17 13.80 2.22
N LYS A 215 -9.19 14.25 1.46
CA LYS A 215 -9.91 13.35 0.56
C LYS A 215 -9.13 13.21 -0.74
N ILE A 216 -8.84 11.97 -1.12
CA ILE A 216 -8.04 11.60 -2.29
C ILE A 216 -8.97 11.31 -3.46
N CYS A 217 -8.60 11.75 -4.66
CA CYS A 217 -9.31 11.43 -5.89
C CYS A 217 -9.13 9.95 -6.23
N THR A 218 -10.24 9.21 -6.24
CA THR A 218 -10.30 7.77 -6.52
C THR A 218 -11.19 7.47 -7.72
N LEU A 219 -11.17 6.21 -8.18
CA LEU A 219 -12.00 5.74 -9.28
C LEU A 219 -12.71 4.44 -8.89
N ASN A 220 -14.04 4.43 -8.97
CA ASN A 220 -14.82 3.22 -8.97
C ASN A 220 -14.64 2.51 -10.33
N ILE A 221 -14.12 1.28 -10.34
CA ILE A 221 -13.84 0.57 -11.61
C ILE A 221 -15.15 0.18 -12.31
N ASP A 222 -16.19 -0.13 -11.55
CA ASP A 222 -17.43 -0.73 -12.04
C ASP A 222 -18.44 0.32 -12.53
N THR A 223 -18.55 1.46 -11.83
CA THR A 223 -19.40 2.59 -12.27
C THR A 223 -18.66 3.62 -13.13
N ASP A 224 -17.33 3.50 -13.26
CA ASP A 224 -16.41 4.50 -13.83
C ASP A 224 -16.43 5.87 -13.12
N GLU A 225 -17.01 5.99 -11.92
CA GLU A 225 -17.17 7.26 -11.21
C GLU A 225 -15.90 7.73 -10.48
N ILE A 226 -15.68 9.04 -10.53
CA ILE A 226 -14.60 9.75 -9.83
C ILE A 226 -15.11 10.18 -8.45
N GLU A 227 -14.53 9.60 -7.41
CA GLU A 227 -14.89 9.87 -6.01
C GLU A 227 -13.78 10.61 -5.26
N PHE A 228 -14.10 11.19 -4.10
CA PHE A 228 -13.12 11.81 -3.19
C PHE A 228 -13.18 11.14 -1.80
N GLN A 229 -12.38 10.08 -1.61
CA GLN A 229 -12.39 9.22 -0.43
C GLN A 229 -11.22 9.52 0.53
N LYS A 230 -11.42 9.40 1.85
CA LYS A 230 -10.30 9.48 2.83
C LYS A 230 -9.41 8.22 2.74
N PRO A 231 -8.09 8.32 2.97
CA PRO A 231 -7.22 7.15 3.01
C PRO A 231 -7.48 6.26 4.24
N ARG A 232 -7.50 4.94 4.05
CA ARG A 232 -7.59 3.89 5.09
C ARG A 232 -6.25 3.62 5.79
N ARG A 233 -5.13 3.83 5.09
CA ARG A 233 -3.73 3.73 5.55
C ARG A 233 -2.89 4.71 4.74
N ILE A 234 -1.89 5.36 5.34
CA ILE A 234 -0.85 6.15 4.65
C ILE A 234 0.48 5.52 5.00
N PHE A 235 1.26 5.15 3.99
CA PHE A 235 2.53 4.45 4.14
C PHE A 235 3.70 5.38 3.78
N ALA A 236 4.79 5.27 4.53
CA ALA A 236 6.06 5.94 4.26
C ALA A 236 7.21 5.11 4.85
N TYR A 237 8.17 4.65 4.04
CA TYR A 237 9.31 3.84 4.48
C TYR A 237 10.52 4.02 3.54
N ASN A 238 11.74 3.59 3.89
CA ASN A 238 12.89 3.68 2.98
C ASN A 238 12.95 2.46 2.04
N TYR A 239 13.18 2.69 0.76
CA TYR A 239 13.34 1.61 -0.23
C TYR A 239 14.64 1.77 -0.98
N LYS A 240 15.46 0.73 -0.91
CA LYS A 240 16.70 0.55 -1.68
C LYS A 240 16.48 -0.59 -2.67
N GLY A 241 16.29 -0.27 -3.95
CA GLY A 241 15.92 -1.26 -4.96
C GLY A 241 15.56 -0.69 -6.33
N LYS A 242 15.13 -1.54 -7.27
CA LYS A 242 14.81 -1.12 -8.65
C LYS A 242 13.39 -0.56 -8.71
N MET A 243 13.19 0.72 -9.03
CA MET A 243 11.83 1.26 -9.29
C MET A 243 11.43 1.20 -10.78
N TYR A 244 10.13 1.02 -11.03
CA TYR A 244 9.57 0.96 -12.39
C TYR A 244 9.44 2.36 -12.96
N LYS A 245 10.30 2.71 -13.92
CA LYS A 245 10.26 3.99 -14.63
C LYS A 245 9.57 3.81 -15.98
N LEU A 246 8.37 4.36 -16.12
CA LEU A 246 7.70 4.52 -17.42
C LEU A 246 7.45 6.00 -17.66
N ARG A 247 8.13 6.58 -18.66
CA ARG A 247 7.99 7.97 -19.10
C ARG A 247 7.71 8.02 -20.60
N THR A 248 6.44 8.20 -20.94
CA THR A 248 5.97 8.56 -22.29
C THR A 248 5.48 10.02 -22.31
N LYS A 249 5.00 10.51 -23.46
CA LYS A 249 4.31 11.81 -23.57
C LYS A 249 2.98 11.88 -22.79
N ARG A 250 2.43 10.77 -22.27
CA ARG A 250 1.13 10.72 -21.56
C ARG A 250 1.06 9.82 -20.32
N VAL A 251 2.14 9.12 -19.96
CA VAL A 251 2.29 8.41 -18.68
C VAL A 251 3.65 8.76 -18.11
N ASN A 252 3.72 9.10 -16.83
CA ASN A 252 4.97 9.19 -16.09
C ASN A 252 4.76 8.50 -14.74
N LEU A 253 5.46 7.40 -14.53
CA LEU A 253 5.39 6.58 -13.32
C LEU A 253 6.81 6.30 -12.83
N PHE A 254 6.99 6.39 -11.52
CA PHE A 254 8.15 5.87 -10.82
C PHE A 254 7.65 5.25 -9.52
N VAL A 255 7.58 3.92 -9.47
CA VAL A 255 6.83 3.18 -8.44
C VAL A 255 7.61 1.95 -8.00
N THR A 256 7.36 1.45 -6.78
CA THR A 256 7.96 0.16 -6.40
C THR A 256 7.40 -0.93 -7.31
N PRO A 257 8.11 -2.06 -7.47
CA PRO A 257 7.74 -2.95 -8.56
C PRO A 257 6.36 -3.64 -8.42
N ASN A 258 5.81 -3.85 -7.23
CA ASN A 258 4.50 -4.45 -6.96
C ASN A 258 3.34 -3.46 -6.99
N HIS A 259 3.60 -2.24 -7.42
CA HIS A 259 2.60 -1.20 -7.34
C HIS A 259 1.43 -1.43 -8.33
N LYS A 260 0.19 -1.67 -7.86
CA LYS A 260 -0.97 -1.93 -8.75
C LYS A 260 -1.17 -0.78 -9.77
N LEU A 261 -1.23 -1.08 -11.07
CA LEU A 261 -1.54 -0.08 -12.13
C LEU A 261 -2.87 -0.42 -12.80
N LEU A 262 -3.72 0.58 -13.06
CA LEU A 262 -4.99 0.35 -13.76
C LEU A 262 -4.77 0.33 -15.28
N VAL A 263 -4.84 -0.85 -15.90
CA VAL A 263 -4.51 -1.06 -17.32
C VAL A 263 -5.42 -2.07 -18.00
N SER A 264 -5.57 -1.94 -19.32
CA SER A 264 -6.21 -2.93 -20.18
C SER A 264 -5.22 -3.49 -21.22
N HIS A 265 -5.44 -4.73 -21.67
CA HIS A 265 -4.65 -5.33 -22.75
C HIS A 265 -4.88 -4.57 -24.08
N CYS A 266 -3.93 -4.66 -25.02
CA CYS A 266 -4.03 -4.02 -26.34
C CYS A 266 -4.76 -4.86 -27.40
N ASP A 267 -5.92 -5.43 -27.07
CA ASP A 267 -6.85 -5.89 -28.11
C ASP A 267 -7.59 -4.66 -28.69
N PHE A 268 -7.46 -4.44 -29.99
CA PHE A 268 -8.14 -3.36 -30.72
C PHE A 268 -9.50 -3.78 -31.30
N ARG A 269 -9.84 -5.07 -31.26
CA ARG A 269 -11.13 -5.63 -31.72
C ARG A 269 -12.21 -5.51 -30.64
N LYS A 270 -11.81 -5.41 -29.37
CA LYS A 270 -12.70 -5.34 -28.20
C LYS A 270 -12.58 -4.00 -27.44
N PRO A 271 -13.64 -3.59 -26.72
CA PRO A 271 -13.56 -2.45 -25.80
C PRO A 271 -12.48 -2.66 -24.71
N PRO A 272 -11.98 -1.57 -24.11
CA PRO A 272 -10.85 -1.60 -23.19
C PRO A 272 -11.28 -1.97 -21.76
N GLU A 273 -11.24 -3.25 -21.44
CA GLU A 273 -11.50 -3.76 -20.08
C GLU A 273 -10.31 -3.51 -19.14
N PHE A 274 -10.44 -2.56 -18.21
CA PHE A 274 -9.37 -2.17 -17.30
C PHE A 274 -9.40 -2.98 -16.00
N ARG A 275 -8.27 -3.58 -15.64
CA ARG A 275 -8.08 -4.26 -14.34
C ARG A 275 -6.81 -3.76 -13.67
N LEU A 276 -6.71 -3.91 -12.35
CA LEU A 276 -5.45 -3.69 -11.65
C LEU A 276 -4.47 -4.79 -12.04
N LYS A 277 -3.39 -4.44 -12.74
CA LYS A 277 -2.24 -5.30 -12.99
C LYS A 277 -1.02 -4.54 -12.51
N GLU A 278 -0.26 -5.15 -11.61
CA GLU A 278 0.77 -4.41 -10.92
C GLU A 278 1.97 -4.03 -11.82
N ALA A 279 2.75 -3.06 -11.34
CA ALA A 279 3.73 -2.32 -12.12
C ALA A 279 4.76 -3.23 -12.77
N ARG A 280 5.28 -4.25 -12.07
CA ARG A 280 6.23 -5.22 -12.60
C ARG A 280 5.58 -6.23 -13.60
N SER A 281 4.29 -6.31 -13.93
CA SER A 281 3.83 -7.31 -14.94
C SER A 281 3.90 -6.82 -16.40
N LEU A 282 4.19 -5.52 -16.62
CA LEU A 282 3.73 -4.74 -17.79
C LEU A 282 4.78 -4.19 -18.81
N PHE A 283 6.06 -4.52 -18.76
CA PHE A 283 7.18 -3.82 -19.47
C PHE A 283 7.64 -4.64 -20.64
N LYS A 284 8.03 -3.97 -21.72
CA LYS A 284 8.11 -4.57 -23.04
C LYS A 284 6.80 -5.29 -23.45
N LYS A 285 5.68 -5.00 -22.78
CA LYS A 285 4.33 -5.48 -23.10
C LYS A 285 3.43 -4.31 -23.52
N SER A 286 2.54 -4.60 -24.45
CA SER A 286 1.54 -3.66 -24.95
C SER A 286 0.39 -3.52 -23.95
N LYS A 287 0.12 -2.28 -23.54
CA LYS A 287 -0.83 -1.91 -22.48
C LYS A 287 -1.55 -0.60 -22.81
N ARG A 288 -2.82 -0.50 -22.42
CA ARG A 288 -3.64 0.71 -22.47
C ARG A 288 -3.82 1.26 -21.05
N PHE A 289 -3.50 2.53 -20.82
CA PHE A 289 -3.79 3.22 -19.55
C PHE A 289 -5.05 4.08 -19.67
N LYS A 290 -5.92 4.01 -18.65
CA LYS A 290 -7.08 4.88 -18.46
C LYS A 290 -6.64 6.28 -18.01
N LYS A 291 -7.37 7.33 -18.39
CA LYS A 291 -7.04 8.74 -18.09
C LYS A 291 -8.23 9.62 -17.71
N ASN A 292 -9.44 9.08 -17.79
CA ASN A 292 -10.71 9.73 -17.44
C ASN A 292 -11.47 8.88 -16.40
N GLY A 293 -12.60 9.41 -15.97
CA GLY A 293 -13.75 8.71 -15.39
C GLY A 293 -15.01 9.56 -15.64
N LEU A 294 -16.10 9.27 -14.94
CA LEU A 294 -17.33 10.05 -14.88
C LEU A 294 -17.32 10.96 -13.65
N TRP A 295 -17.80 12.20 -13.79
CA TRP A 295 -17.86 13.18 -12.70
C TRP A 295 -19.30 13.60 -12.45
N ASN A 296 -19.90 12.98 -11.43
CA ASN A 296 -21.29 13.19 -11.06
C ASN A 296 -21.36 14.20 -9.90
N ALA A 297 -21.77 15.43 -10.22
CA ALA A 297 -21.84 16.54 -9.27
C ALA A 297 -23.05 17.45 -9.54
N LYS A 298 -23.43 18.26 -8.54
CA LYS A 298 -24.64 19.11 -8.60
C LYS A 298 -24.50 20.24 -9.64
N ASN A 299 -25.60 20.51 -10.34
CA ASN A 299 -25.69 21.51 -11.40
C ASN A 299 -26.30 22.81 -10.83
N GLU A 300 -25.45 23.76 -10.45
CA GLU A 300 -25.87 25.02 -9.83
C GLU A 300 -26.47 25.99 -10.86
N ARG A 301 -27.68 26.50 -10.58
CA ARG A 301 -28.40 27.40 -11.49
C ARG A 301 -27.85 28.83 -11.48
N TYR A 302 -27.30 29.28 -10.35
CA TYR A 302 -26.93 30.68 -10.15
C TYR A 302 -25.58 30.84 -9.44
N PHE A 303 -24.82 31.84 -9.87
CA PHE A 303 -23.70 32.38 -9.10
C PHE A 303 -24.17 33.57 -8.25
N VAL A 304 -23.60 33.74 -7.05
CA VAL A 304 -23.89 34.88 -6.16
C VAL A 304 -22.60 35.65 -5.90
N LEU A 305 -22.50 36.84 -6.50
CA LEU A 305 -21.42 37.79 -6.21
C LEU A 305 -21.62 38.35 -4.79
N PRO A 306 -20.68 38.15 -3.85
CA PRO A 306 -20.88 38.47 -2.44
C PRO A 306 -21.19 39.94 -2.15
N ALA A 307 -21.91 40.18 -1.04
CA ALA A 307 -22.12 41.53 -0.52
C ALA A 307 -20.80 42.17 -0.04
N VAL A 308 -20.65 43.48 -0.17
CA VAL A 308 -19.40 44.19 0.17
C VAL A 308 -19.66 45.44 1.01
N ARG A 309 -18.77 45.73 1.98
CA ARG A 309 -18.68 47.03 2.68
C ARG A 309 -17.65 47.90 1.97
N ILE A 310 -18.08 49.06 1.48
CA ILE A 310 -17.26 50.04 0.76
C ILE A 310 -16.96 51.18 1.73
N LYS A 311 -15.68 51.54 1.95
CA LYS A 311 -15.34 52.77 2.69
C LYS A 311 -15.93 53.98 1.96
N HIS A 312 -16.57 54.88 2.69
CA HIS A 312 -17.25 56.05 2.15
C HIS A 312 -17.12 57.22 3.12
N GLY A 313 -16.69 58.39 2.64
CA GLY A 313 -16.39 59.52 3.51
C GLY A 313 -15.74 60.69 2.77
N SER A 314 -15.51 61.76 3.51
CA SER A 314 -14.76 62.95 3.10
C SER A 314 -13.60 63.19 4.09
N ARG A 315 -12.91 64.33 3.99
CA ARG A 315 -11.91 64.74 4.99
C ARG A 315 -12.52 64.99 6.40
N PHE A 316 -13.85 65.08 6.50
CA PHE A 316 -14.59 65.44 7.72
C PHE A 316 -15.47 64.30 8.29
N TYR A 317 -15.63 63.18 7.58
CA TYR A 317 -16.43 62.04 8.04
C TYR A 317 -15.94 60.74 7.38
N SER A 318 -15.91 59.63 8.13
CA SER A 318 -15.61 58.30 7.58
C SER A 318 -16.64 57.26 8.03
N GLY A 319 -17.14 56.47 7.07
CA GLY A 319 -18.11 55.40 7.30
C GLY A 319 -18.05 54.31 6.23
N PHE A 320 -19.10 53.48 6.16
CA PHE A 320 -19.17 52.33 5.24
C PHE A 320 -20.54 52.18 4.59
N ARG A 321 -20.58 52.13 3.26
CA ARG A 321 -21.78 51.76 2.47
C ARG A 321 -21.81 50.25 2.23
N LYS A 322 -22.91 49.56 2.55
CA LYS A 322 -23.10 48.13 2.27
C LYS A 322 -23.82 47.95 0.92
N LYS A 323 -23.19 47.25 -0.03
CA LYS A 323 -23.82 46.84 -1.30
C LYS A 323 -24.26 45.38 -1.18
N LYS A 324 -25.55 45.10 -1.48
CA LYS A 324 -26.13 43.74 -1.41
C LYS A 324 -25.48 42.80 -2.43
N GLY A 325 -25.54 41.49 -2.17
CA GLY A 325 -25.06 40.48 -3.13
C GLY A 325 -25.86 40.51 -4.43
N ARG A 326 -25.23 40.14 -5.56
CA ARG A 326 -25.89 40.10 -6.89
C ARG A 326 -25.95 38.65 -7.39
N ARG A 327 -27.12 38.21 -7.87
CA ARG A 327 -27.31 36.88 -8.44
C ARG A 327 -27.21 36.91 -9.96
N PHE A 328 -26.42 36.03 -10.54
CA PHE A 328 -26.25 35.87 -11.99
C PHE A 328 -26.57 34.43 -12.41
N SER A 329 -26.95 34.22 -13.68
CA SER A 329 -27.00 32.87 -14.26
C SER A 329 -25.63 32.22 -14.15
N MET A 330 -25.54 31.00 -13.60
CA MET A 330 -24.24 30.31 -13.46
C MET A 330 -23.57 30.11 -14.82
N LYS A 331 -24.33 29.74 -15.86
CA LYS A 331 -23.80 29.60 -17.22
C LYS A 331 -23.18 30.90 -17.73
N SER A 332 -23.88 32.03 -17.62
CA SER A 332 -23.35 33.33 -18.05
C SER A 332 -22.15 33.78 -17.22
N TRP A 333 -22.18 33.52 -15.90
CA TRP A 333 -21.04 33.81 -15.01
C TRP A 333 -19.79 33.02 -15.40
N LEU A 334 -19.93 31.73 -15.70
CA LEU A 334 -18.79 30.88 -16.10
C LEU A 334 -18.21 31.28 -17.47
N LYS A 335 -19.03 31.78 -18.40
CA LYS A 335 -18.54 32.42 -19.64
C LYS A 335 -17.62 33.61 -19.35
N PHE A 336 -18.11 34.55 -18.54
CA PHE A 336 -17.33 35.71 -18.10
C PHE A 336 -16.07 35.30 -17.33
N PHE A 337 -16.19 34.38 -16.38
CA PHE A 337 -15.10 33.98 -15.51
C PHE A 337 -14.02 33.18 -16.26
N GLY A 338 -14.39 32.41 -17.29
CA GLY A 338 -13.44 31.81 -18.23
C GLY A 338 -12.60 32.86 -18.95
N PHE A 339 -13.25 33.84 -19.60
CA PHE A 339 -12.55 34.96 -20.22
C PHE A 339 -11.72 35.79 -19.23
N TRP A 340 -12.20 35.98 -18.00
CA TRP A 340 -11.46 36.75 -16.98
C TRP A 340 -10.25 35.98 -16.43
N ILE A 341 -10.35 34.66 -16.24
CA ILE A 341 -9.21 33.81 -15.85
C ILE A 341 -8.17 33.72 -16.97
N ALA A 342 -8.56 33.79 -18.25
CA ALA A 342 -7.66 34.02 -19.36
C ALA A 342 -7.07 35.45 -19.31
N GLU A 343 -7.85 36.43 -19.77
CA GLU A 343 -7.41 37.75 -20.23
C GLU A 343 -7.62 38.89 -19.20
N GLY A 344 -8.23 38.58 -18.07
CA GLY A 344 -8.62 39.59 -17.07
C GLY A 344 -7.51 40.00 -16.11
N TRP A 345 -7.59 41.24 -15.63
CA TRP A 345 -6.84 41.73 -14.46
C TRP A 345 -7.63 42.80 -13.69
N THR A 346 -7.08 43.25 -12.57
CA THR A 346 -7.60 44.39 -11.81
C THR A 346 -6.52 45.45 -11.60
N THR A 347 -6.90 46.72 -11.53
CA THR A 347 -6.00 47.83 -11.15
C THR A 347 -6.60 48.68 -10.05
N LYS A 348 -5.73 49.37 -9.31
CA LYS A 348 -6.10 50.44 -8.37
C LYS A 348 -5.18 51.64 -8.59
N GLY A 349 -5.74 52.84 -8.67
CA GLY A 349 -5.00 54.10 -8.75
C GLY A 349 -4.65 54.68 -7.37
N GLY A 350 -3.87 55.77 -7.37
CA GLY A 350 -3.55 56.52 -6.14
C GLY A 350 -4.80 57.11 -5.48
N ASP A 351 -5.62 57.78 -6.29
CA ASP A 351 -6.83 58.52 -5.88
C ASP A 351 -8.03 57.61 -5.53
N GLY A 352 -7.79 56.32 -5.32
CA GLY A 352 -8.82 55.33 -5.02
C GLY A 352 -9.57 54.78 -6.23
N ASP A 353 -9.26 55.19 -7.48
CA ASP A 353 -9.80 54.56 -8.70
C ASP A 353 -9.56 53.04 -8.68
N TYR A 354 -10.53 52.28 -9.17
CA TYR A 354 -10.50 50.82 -9.23
C TYR A 354 -11.07 50.37 -10.57
N ASN A 355 -10.40 49.44 -11.24
CA ASN A 355 -10.84 48.96 -12.54
C ASN A 355 -10.76 47.42 -12.59
N VAL A 356 -11.77 46.81 -13.19
CA VAL A 356 -11.70 45.46 -13.75
C VAL A 356 -11.44 45.63 -15.24
N CYS A 357 -10.40 44.98 -15.75
CA CYS A 357 -10.01 45.08 -17.16
C CYS A 357 -9.92 43.68 -17.80
N ILE A 358 -10.20 43.60 -19.09
CA ILE A 358 -9.98 42.43 -19.95
C ILE A 358 -9.43 42.95 -21.29
N SER A 359 -8.51 42.23 -21.94
CA SER A 359 -7.98 42.60 -23.25
C SER A 359 -7.84 41.39 -24.16
N ASN A 360 -8.12 41.54 -25.45
CA ASN A 360 -7.82 40.53 -26.47
C ASN A 360 -7.64 41.23 -27.82
N ASN A 361 -6.89 40.63 -28.75
CA ASN A 361 -6.65 41.24 -30.07
C ASN A 361 -7.72 40.88 -31.12
N ASP A 362 -8.54 39.86 -30.90
CA ASP A 362 -9.70 39.55 -31.73
C ASP A 362 -10.90 40.42 -31.33
N LYS A 363 -11.34 41.26 -32.26
CA LYS A 363 -12.52 42.13 -32.11
C LYS A 363 -13.82 41.35 -31.87
N ARG A 364 -13.91 40.10 -32.35
CA ARG A 364 -15.06 39.21 -32.12
C ARG A 364 -15.14 38.77 -30.65
N LEU A 365 -14.02 38.35 -30.08
CA LEU A 365 -13.93 37.98 -28.67
C LEU A 365 -14.16 39.19 -27.75
N LEU A 366 -13.61 40.36 -28.09
CA LEU A 366 -13.94 41.60 -27.38
C LEU A 366 -15.45 41.90 -27.40
N SER A 367 -16.12 41.73 -28.54
CA SER A 367 -17.57 41.93 -28.64
C SER A 367 -18.35 40.93 -27.77
N GLU A 368 -17.98 39.63 -27.78
CA GLU A 368 -18.56 38.60 -26.92
C GLU A 368 -18.34 38.92 -25.43
N MET A 369 -17.14 39.38 -25.04
CA MET A 369 -16.82 39.82 -23.68
C MET A 369 -17.67 41.02 -23.23
N SER A 370 -17.80 42.06 -24.08
CA SER A 370 -18.62 43.25 -23.78
C SER A 370 -20.09 42.88 -23.60
N GLN A 371 -20.67 42.10 -24.51
CA GLN A 371 -22.08 41.67 -24.43
C GLN A 371 -22.39 40.87 -23.16
N ILE A 372 -21.49 39.98 -22.73
CA ILE A 372 -21.67 39.23 -21.47
C ILE A 372 -21.66 40.19 -20.27
N LEU A 373 -20.79 41.20 -20.28
CA LEU A 373 -20.66 42.19 -19.21
C LEU A 373 -21.84 43.18 -19.16
N GLU A 374 -22.33 43.61 -20.31
CA GLU A 374 -23.56 44.40 -20.48
C GLU A 374 -24.79 43.60 -19.99
N SER A 375 -24.85 42.29 -20.25
CA SER A 375 -25.92 41.41 -19.73
C SER A 375 -25.94 41.30 -18.19
N PHE A 376 -24.86 41.70 -17.52
CA PHE A 376 -24.78 41.83 -16.06
C PHE A 376 -25.12 43.24 -15.56
N GLY A 377 -25.52 44.16 -16.42
CA GLY A 377 -25.77 45.57 -16.09
C GLY A 377 -24.51 46.29 -15.60
N TYR A 378 -23.36 46.04 -16.23
CA TYR A 378 -22.15 46.84 -16.04
C TYR A 378 -21.97 47.79 -17.23
N ASN A 379 -21.63 49.05 -16.94
CA ASN A 379 -21.25 50.00 -17.97
C ASN A 379 -19.85 49.63 -18.49
N VAL A 380 -19.78 49.15 -19.73
CA VAL A 380 -18.56 48.73 -20.41
C VAL A 380 -17.91 49.93 -21.10
N LEU A 381 -16.65 50.21 -20.77
CA LEU A 381 -15.83 51.21 -21.46
C LEU A 381 -14.73 50.50 -22.25
N GLN A 382 -14.91 50.39 -23.57
CA GLN A 382 -13.87 49.85 -24.46
C GLN A 382 -12.97 50.98 -24.98
N ARG A 383 -11.64 50.79 -24.91
CA ARG A 383 -10.65 51.64 -25.57
C ARG A 383 -9.58 50.76 -26.22
N ASN A 384 -9.44 50.88 -27.53
CA ASN A 384 -8.60 50.00 -28.36
C ASN A 384 -8.96 48.52 -28.07
N ASN A 385 -7.96 47.71 -27.72
CA ASN A 385 -8.10 46.27 -27.47
C ASN A 385 -8.38 45.95 -25.98
N VAL A 386 -8.86 46.92 -25.19
CA VAL A 386 -9.08 46.79 -23.74
C VAL A 386 -10.51 47.19 -23.36
N ILE A 387 -11.20 46.30 -22.66
CA ILE A 387 -12.46 46.51 -21.96
C ILE A 387 -12.16 46.92 -20.51
N ARG A 388 -12.90 47.89 -19.98
CA ARG A 388 -12.77 48.42 -18.62
C ARG A 388 -14.14 48.59 -17.95
N ILE A 389 -14.24 48.16 -16.69
CA ILE A 389 -15.41 48.35 -15.82
C ILE A 389 -14.98 48.94 -14.48
N ARG A 390 -15.74 49.92 -13.98
CA ARG A 390 -15.58 50.54 -12.67
C ARG A 390 -16.69 50.14 -11.69
N ASP A 391 -16.72 48.87 -11.28
CA ASP A 391 -17.60 48.39 -10.19
C ASP A 391 -16.77 47.84 -9.02
N TYR A 392 -16.94 48.43 -7.82
CA TYR A 392 -16.15 48.06 -6.64
C TYR A 392 -16.44 46.64 -6.15
N GLN A 393 -17.65 46.13 -6.31
CA GLN A 393 -18.04 44.79 -5.85
C GLN A 393 -17.44 43.71 -6.76
N LEU A 394 -17.49 43.94 -8.08
CA LEU A 394 -16.83 43.08 -9.06
C LEU A 394 -15.29 43.12 -8.87
N TYR A 395 -14.72 44.32 -8.74
CA TYR A 395 -13.30 44.52 -8.40
C TYR A 395 -12.90 43.81 -7.09
N PHE A 396 -13.68 43.97 -6.02
CA PHE A 396 -13.37 43.42 -4.71
C PHE A 396 -13.44 41.88 -4.68
N TYR A 397 -14.31 41.27 -5.49
CA TYR A 397 -14.31 39.82 -5.69
C TYR A 397 -13.12 39.38 -6.56
N LEU A 398 -12.87 40.04 -7.70
CA LEU A 398 -11.88 39.59 -8.68
C LEU A 398 -10.42 39.85 -8.28
N LYS A 399 -10.14 40.87 -7.45
CA LYS A 399 -8.78 41.11 -6.92
C LYS A 399 -8.19 39.91 -6.15
N GLN A 400 -9.03 38.99 -5.65
CA GLN A 400 -8.57 37.87 -4.80
C GLN A 400 -7.78 36.81 -5.56
N PHE A 401 -7.94 36.74 -6.89
CA PHE A 401 -7.15 35.86 -7.76
C PHE A 401 -5.90 36.57 -8.33
N GLY A 402 -5.56 37.77 -7.81
CA GLY A 402 -4.30 38.47 -8.03
C GLY A 402 -4.00 38.87 -9.48
N LYS A 403 -2.73 38.70 -9.88
CA LYS A 403 -2.19 38.93 -11.23
C LYS A 403 -2.00 37.60 -11.96
N ALA A 404 -1.49 37.62 -13.18
CA ALA A 404 -1.33 36.43 -14.04
C ALA A 404 -0.56 35.24 -13.42
N ALA A 405 0.35 35.48 -12.47
CA ALA A 405 1.07 34.43 -11.72
C ALA A 405 0.27 33.85 -10.54
N ASP A 406 -0.75 34.57 -10.07
CA ASP A 406 -1.52 34.25 -8.87
C ASP A 406 -2.88 33.59 -9.18
N LYS A 407 -3.37 33.74 -10.43
CA LYS A 407 -4.69 33.26 -10.88
C LYS A 407 -4.94 31.80 -10.50
N PHE A 408 -6.18 31.48 -10.15
CA PHE A 408 -6.64 30.13 -9.80
C PHE A 408 -8.14 29.99 -10.02
N VAL A 409 -8.65 28.75 -10.07
CA VAL A 409 -10.09 28.46 -10.12
C VAL A 409 -10.57 28.06 -8.73
N PRO A 410 -11.57 28.74 -8.14
CA PRO A 410 -12.04 28.44 -6.79
C PRO A 410 -12.72 27.06 -6.74
N GLN A 411 -12.65 26.40 -5.57
CA GLN A 411 -13.22 25.05 -5.40
C GLN A 411 -14.73 25.01 -5.69
N GLU A 412 -15.43 26.10 -5.37
CA GLU A 412 -16.84 26.35 -5.70
C GLU A 412 -17.16 26.10 -7.18
N ILE A 413 -16.23 26.47 -8.09
CA ILE A 413 -16.36 26.24 -9.53
C ILE A 413 -15.85 24.84 -9.90
N LYS A 414 -14.72 24.39 -9.33
CA LYS A 414 -14.16 23.05 -9.62
C LYS A 414 -15.05 21.89 -9.14
N SER A 415 -16.00 22.12 -8.25
CA SER A 415 -16.96 21.13 -7.75
C SER A 415 -18.29 21.10 -8.52
N LEU A 416 -18.47 21.93 -9.55
CA LEU A 416 -19.70 21.94 -10.37
C LEU A 416 -19.82 20.69 -11.26
N SER A 417 -21.03 20.45 -11.77
CA SER A 417 -21.29 19.41 -12.78
C SER A 417 -20.45 19.59 -14.05
N LYS A 418 -20.26 18.49 -14.78
CA LYS A 418 -19.49 18.46 -16.03
C LYS A 418 -19.91 19.55 -17.02
N GLU A 419 -21.20 19.74 -17.23
CA GLU A 419 -21.73 20.66 -18.27
C GLU A 419 -21.41 22.13 -17.94
N LEU A 420 -21.30 22.46 -16.65
CA LEU A 420 -20.90 23.80 -16.20
C LEU A 420 -19.38 23.98 -16.31
N LEU A 421 -18.60 22.96 -15.96
CA LEU A 421 -17.15 22.95 -16.13
C LEU A 421 -16.74 23.04 -17.61
N GLU A 422 -17.49 22.41 -18.52
CA GLU A 422 -17.30 22.52 -19.98
C GLU A 422 -17.50 23.96 -20.48
N ILE A 423 -18.50 24.69 -19.96
CA ILE A 423 -18.71 26.12 -20.28
C ILE A 423 -17.54 26.98 -19.79
N PHE A 424 -17.09 26.81 -18.54
CA PHE A 424 -15.91 27.53 -18.05
C PHE A 424 -14.68 27.25 -18.92
N PHE A 425 -14.46 25.97 -19.24
CA PHE A 425 -13.31 25.52 -20.03
C PHE A 425 -13.33 26.06 -21.47
N GLU A 426 -14.49 26.07 -22.15
CA GLU A 426 -14.65 26.66 -23.49
C GLU A 426 -14.20 28.14 -23.50
N TYR A 427 -14.67 28.95 -22.54
CA TYR A 427 -14.44 30.40 -22.55
C TYR A 427 -13.05 30.78 -22.07
N TYR A 428 -12.44 30.00 -21.17
CA TYR A 428 -11.00 30.12 -20.90
C TYR A 428 -10.17 29.80 -22.16
N ILE A 429 -10.52 28.74 -22.89
CA ILE A 429 -9.86 28.34 -24.14
C ILE A 429 -10.08 29.34 -25.28
N LYS A 430 -11.22 30.03 -25.35
CA LYS A 430 -11.44 31.11 -26.32
C LYS A 430 -10.47 32.28 -26.13
N GLY A 431 -10.10 32.61 -24.88
CA GLY A 431 -9.13 33.68 -24.58
C GLY A 431 -7.68 33.26 -24.72
N ASP A 432 -7.23 32.30 -23.89
CA ASP A 432 -5.81 31.92 -23.68
C ASP A 432 -5.48 30.52 -24.26
N GLY A 433 -6.40 29.96 -25.06
CA GLY A 433 -6.23 28.66 -25.70
C GLY A 433 -5.62 28.74 -27.10
N HIS A 434 -4.70 27.84 -27.38
CA HIS A 434 -4.12 27.61 -28.70
C HIS A 434 -4.64 26.29 -29.29
N VAL A 435 -5.39 26.40 -30.40
CA VAL A 435 -5.90 25.27 -31.20
C VAL A 435 -4.94 24.98 -32.35
N TYR A 436 -4.57 23.71 -32.56
CA TYR A 436 -3.50 23.36 -33.51
C TYR A 436 -3.64 22.00 -34.21
N GLY A 437 -2.89 21.85 -35.30
CA GLY A 437 -2.81 20.65 -36.14
C GLY A 437 -3.90 20.58 -37.22
N ARG A 438 -3.65 19.81 -38.30
CA ARG A 438 -4.49 19.74 -39.53
C ARG A 438 -5.97 19.37 -39.35
N THR A 439 -6.41 19.00 -38.14
CA THR A 439 -7.80 18.64 -37.82
C THR A 439 -8.42 19.54 -36.74
N SER A 440 -7.69 20.56 -36.27
CA SER A 440 -8.07 21.43 -35.14
C SER A 440 -8.44 20.70 -33.85
N ARG A 441 -7.95 19.45 -33.69
CA ARG A 441 -8.15 18.59 -32.51
C ARG A 441 -7.02 18.69 -31.47
N GLY A 442 -5.93 19.39 -31.79
CA GLY A 442 -4.88 19.72 -30.81
C GLY A 442 -5.29 20.95 -30.01
N LEU A 443 -5.14 20.89 -28.68
CA LEU A 443 -5.56 21.94 -27.78
C LEU A 443 -4.55 22.11 -26.62
N SER A 444 -4.19 23.36 -26.34
CA SER A 444 -3.34 23.74 -25.22
C SER A 444 -3.65 25.14 -24.71
N ALA A 445 -3.22 25.48 -23.50
CA ALA A 445 -3.19 26.85 -22.97
C ALA A 445 -1.84 27.11 -22.28
N THR A 446 -1.46 28.38 -22.07
CA THR A 446 -0.14 28.75 -21.55
C THR A 446 -0.24 29.71 -20.37
N THR A 447 0.12 29.27 -19.16
CA THR A 447 0.01 30.11 -17.96
C THR A 447 1.30 30.13 -17.13
N ILE A 448 1.59 31.29 -16.52
CA ILE A 448 2.66 31.41 -15.51
C ILE A 448 2.17 31.09 -14.09
N SER A 449 0.86 30.89 -13.87
CA SER A 449 0.33 30.44 -12.58
C SER A 449 0.45 28.93 -12.44
N VAL A 450 1.23 28.50 -11.43
CA VAL A 450 1.36 27.11 -11.00
C VAL A 450 0.02 26.54 -10.53
N ARG A 451 -0.84 27.37 -9.93
CA ARG A 451 -2.14 26.94 -9.39
C ARG A 451 -3.19 26.79 -10.50
N LEU A 452 -3.31 27.76 -11.40
CA LEU A 452 -4.21 27.67 -12.57
C LEU A 452 -3.86 26.47 -13.46
N ARG A 453 -2.56 26.22 -13.70
CA ARG A 453 -2.06 25.04 -14.42
C ARG A 453 -2.61 23.73 -13.83
N ASP A 454 -2.69 23.65 -12.51
CA ASP A 454 -3.11 22.45 -11.77
C ASP A 454 -4.63 22.34 -11.65
N ASP A 455 -5.33 23.46 -11.44
CA ASP A 455 -6.78 23.57 -11.49
C ASP A 455 -7.33 23.15 -12.88
N LEU A 456 -6.69 23.60 -13.96
CA LEU A 456 -7.03 23.20 -15.33
C LEU A 456 -6.81 21.70 -15.59
N GLN A 457 -5.85 21.07 -14.91
CA GLN A 457 -5.62 19.63 -14.99
C GLN A 457 -6.69 18.82 -14.23
N GLU A 458 -7.20 19.34 -13.10
CA GLU A 458 -8.34 18.77 -12.38
C GLU A 458 -9.65 18.91 -13.17
N ILE A 459 -9.93 20.11 -13.69
CA ILE A 459 -11.12 20.40 -14.52
C ILE A 459 -11.12 19.52 -15.77
N ALA A 460 -9.96 19.32 -16.42
CA ALA A 460 -9.83 18.43 -17.56
C ALA A 460 -10.22 16.98 -17.25
N LEU A 461 -9.86 16.45 -16.07
CA LEU A 461 -10.33 15.13 -15.64
C LEU A 461 -11.86 15.12 -15.45
N LYS A 462 -12.40 16.13 -14.75
CA LYS A 462 -13.82 16.23 -14.40
C LYS A 462 -14.75 16.41 -15.60
N ILE A 463 -14.31 17.08 -16.67
CA ILE A 463 -15.07 17.11 -17.95
C ILE A 463 -14.91 15.84 -18.79
N GLY A 464 -14.28 14.80 -18.24
CA GLY A 464 -14.10 13.50 -18.91
C GLY A 464 -13.06 13.53 -20.04
N ILE A 465 -12.11 14.47 -20.02
CA ILE A 465 -10.91 14.44 -20.87
C ILE A 465 -9.67 14.13 -20.01
N SER A 466 -8.47 14.38 -20.55
CA SER A 466 -7.22 14.26 -19.78
C SER A 466 -6.27 15.40 -20.14
N ALA A 467 -5.45 15.83 -19.18
CA ALA A 467 -4.47 16.89 -19.40
C ALA A 467 -3.11 16.55 -18.82
N TYR A 468 -2.05 17.01 -19.47
CA TYR A 468 -0.69 16.99 -18.95
C TYR A 468 0.01 18.31 -19.29
N TYR A 469 0.95 18.75 -18.46
CA TYR A 469 1.69 19.98 -18.72
C TYR A 469 3.20 19.74 -18.90
N LYS A 470 3.88 20.77 -19.40
CA LYS A 470 5.34 20.89 -19.41
C LYS A 470 5.75 22.34 -19.12
N LEU A 471 7.02 22.55 -18.79
CA LEU A 471 7.63 23.88 -18.90
C LEU A 471 7.69 24.30 -20.38
N GLY A 472 7.30 25.54 -20.66
CA GLY A 472 7.43 26.22 -21.94
C GLY A 472 8.69 27.08 -21.96
N TYR A 473 8.65 28.22 -21.28
CA TYR A 473 9.80 29.10 -21.06
C TYR A 473 10.17 29.14 -19.57
N LYS A 474 11.47 29.14 -19.26
CA LYS A 474 11.98 29.27 -17.90
C LYS A 474 12.05 30.75 -17.50
N LYS A 475 11.91 31.06 -16.21
CA LYS A 475 12.23 32.38 -15.66
C LYS A 475 13.64 32.81 -16.11
N GLY A 476 13.77 34.04 -16.59
CA GLY A 476 15.00 34.61 -17.13
C GLY A 476 15.26 34.34 -18.61
N THR A 477 14.50 33.47 -19.29
CA THR A 477 14.64 33.26 -20.74
C THR A 477 14.40 34.59 -21.49
N SER A 478 15.37 34.98 -22.30
CA SER A 478 15.28 36.12 -23.22
C SER A 478 14.36 35.83 -24.41
N PHE A 479 13.52 36.78 -24.79
CA PHE A 479 12.71 36.72 -26.01
C PHE A 479 12.53 38.12 -26.61
N HIS A 480 12.33 38.20 -27.93
CA HIS A 480 12.07 39.46 -28.63
C HIS A 480 10.60 39.86 -28.48
N GLY A 481 10.31 41.14 -28.26
CA GLY A 481 8.95 41.62 -28.10
C GLY A 481 8.13 41.54 -29.40
N PRO A 482 6.84 41.19 -29.37
CA PRO A 482 6.02 41.05 -30.58
C PRO A 482 5.80 42.37 -31.33
N LEU A 483 6.02 43.52 -30.67
CA LEU A 483 5.90 44.87 -31.24
C LEU A 483 7.25 45.59 -31.43
N TYR A 484 8.32 45.11 -30.79
CA TYR A 484 9.65 45.75 -30.79
C TYR A 484 10.71 44.65 -30.83
N LYS A 485 11.15 44.27 -32.03
CA LYS A 485 12.10 43.17 -32.23
C LYS A 485 13.45 43.45 -31.58
N ASP A 486 13.88 44.71 -31.56
CA ASP A 486 15.18 45.14 -31.03
C ASP A 486 15.22 45.20 -29.50
N ARG A 487 14.05 45.10 -28.85
CA ARG A 487 13.94 45.01 -27.38
C ARG A 487 13.88 43.55 -26.94
N ILE A 488 14.90 43.16 -26.17
CA ILE A 488 14.98 41.85 -25.52
C ILE A 488 14.25 41.92 -24.17
N TYR A 489 13.19 41.14 -24.02
CA TYR A 489 12.43 40.96 -22.79
C TYR A 489 12.90 39.69 -22.08
N LYS A 490 12.80 39.63 -20.75
CA LYS A 490 13.11 38.43 -19.96
C LYS A 490 11.85 37.89 -19.29
N GLN A 491 11.66 36.58 -19.39
CA GLN A 491 10.53 35.87 -18.80
C GLN A 491 10.50 36.02 -17.27
N SER A 492 9.42 36.56 -16.71
CA SER A 492 9.34 36.94 -15.29
C SER A 492 9.16 35.77 -14.31
N ALA A 493 8.50 34.71 -14.75
CA ALA A 493 8.25 33.47 -14.00
C ALA A 493 8.17 32.27 -14.97
N ASP A 494 8.39 31.04 -14.47
CA ASP A 494 8.26 29.82 -15.28
C ASP A 494 6.88 29.73 -15.93
N SER A 495 6.86 29.60 -17.26
CA SER A 495 5.64 29.51 -18.08
C SER A 495 5.33 28.04 -18.40
N TRP A 496 4.09 27.62 -18.17
CA TRP A 496 3.63 26.25 -18.26
C TRP A 496 2.64 26.08 -19.41
N ILE A 497 2.92 25.12 -20.29
CA ILE A 497 2.01 24.76 -21.39
C ILE A 497 1.22 23.53 -20.95
N VAL A 498 -0.09 23.69 -20.76
CA VAL A 498 -1.04 22.61 -20.46
C VAL A 498 -1.60 22.09 -21.78
N TYR A 499 -1.56 20.78 -22.01
CA TYR A 499 -2.09 20.12 -23.20
C TYR A 499 -3.33 19.31 -22.86
N PHE A 500 -4.42 19.57 -23.58
CA PHE A 500 -5.74 18.95 -23.35
C PHE A 500 -6.01 17.86 -24.39
N ILE A 501 -6.39 16.68 -23.91
CA ILE A 501 -6.35 15.44 -24.67
C ILE A 501 -7.71 14.76 -24.61
N ARG A 502 -8.49 14.84 -25.70
CA ARG A 502 -9.81 14.19 -25.83
C ARG A 502 -9.74 12.66 -26.00
N LYS A 503 -8.55 12.08 -26.27
CA LYS A 503 -8.35 10.61 -26.37
C LYS A 503 -7.73 10.08 -25.08
N ASN A 504 -8.59 9.72 -24.14
CA ASN A 504 -8.27 9.34 -22.75
C ASN A 504 -7.70 7.93 -22.55
N ILE A 505 -7.30 7.29 -23.65
CA ILE A 505 -6.68 5.97 -23.63
C ILE A 505 -5.28 6.13 -24.21
N HIS A 506 -4.28 5.95 -23.35
CA HIS A 506 -2.89 5.93 -23.81
C HIS A 506 -2.38 4.51 -23.97
N THR A 507 -2.28 4.07 -25.23
CA THR A 507 -1.54 2.86 -25.60
C THR A 507 -0.04 3.09 -25.45
N THR A 508 0.65 2.14 -24.82
CA THR A 508 2.11 2.03 -24.76
C THR A 508 2.50 0.62 -25.19
N SER A 509 3.48 0.50 -26.10
CA SER A 509 4.00 -0.77 -26.63
C SER A 509 5.51 -0.67 -26.86
N PRO A 510 6.26 -1.79 -26.99
CA PRO A 510 7.69 -1.74 -27.30
C PRO A 510 8.00 -0.94 -28.57
N SER A 511 7.17 -1.12 -29.60
CA SER A 511 7.29 -0.40 -30.87
C SER A 511 7.05 1.10 -30.73
N THR A 512 6.08 1.55 -29.92
CA THR A 512 5.86 2.98 -29.68
C THR A 512 6.88 3.59 -28.72
N ILE A 513 7.43 2.81 -27.79
CA ILE A 513 8.54 3.23 -26.93
C ILE A 513 9.77 3.53 -27.79
N LYS A 514 10.20 2.60 -28.66
CA LYS A 514 11.32 2.80 -29.60
C LYS A 514 11.04 3.95 -30.58
N LYS A 515 9.87 3.98 -31.23
CA LYS A 515 9.52 4.97 -32.28
C LYS A 515 9.53 6.42 -31.79
N TYR A 516 9.18 6.66 -30.53
CA TYR A 516 9.06 8.02 -29.97
C TYR A 516 10.13 8.35 -28.90
N ASN A 517 11.17 7.52 -28.79
CA ASN A 517 12.24 7.64 -27.79
C ASN A 517 11.70 7.85 -26.35
N TYR A 518 10.68 7.07 -25.98
CA TYR A 518 10.15 7.07 -24.61
C TYR A 518 11.01 6.20 -23.70
N THR A 519 10.97 6.46 -22.39
CA THR A 519 11.68 5.62 -21.41
C THR A 519 10.74 4.57 -20.85
N GLU A 520 11.11 3.29 -20.94
CA GLU A 520 10.58 2.23 -20.08
C GLU A 520 11.76 1.44 -19.53
N SER A 521 12.13 1.69 -18.27
CA SER A 521 13.37 1.22 -17.67
C SER A 521 13.18 0.80 -16.21
N TRP A 522 14.15 0.06 -15.69
CA TRP A 522 14.39 -0.09 -14.27
C TRP A 522 15.49 0.87 -13.88
N VAL A 523 15.30 1.56 -12.76
CA VAL A 523 16.32 2.49 -12.24
C VAL A 523 16.47 2.20 -10.76
N ASP A 524 17.71 2.08 -10.33
CA ASP A 524 18.08 2.01 -8.92
C ASP A 524 17.59 3.25 -8.20
N PHE A 525 17.01 3.03 -7.04
CA PHE A 525 16.49 4.07 -6.16
C PHE A 525 16.86 3.73 -4.73
N GLU A 526 17.24 4.77 -4.00
CA GLU A 526 17.48 4.73 -2.57
C GLU A 526 16.86 5.99 -1.97
N GLY A 527 15.99 5.82 -0.97
CA GLY A 527 15.28 6.91 -0.30
C GLY A 527 13.84 6.54 0.08
N LYS A 528 13.10 7.50 0.64
CA LYS A 528 11.73 7.28 1.12
C LYS A 528 10.74 7.03 -0.04
N VAL A 529 10.03 5.91 0.06
CA VAL A 529 8.84 5.50 -0.70
C VAL A 529 7.58 5.71 0.13
N PHE A 530 6.45 5.82 -0.54
CA PHE A 530 5.18 6.26 0.05
C PHE A 530 4.01 5.54 -0.61
N CYS A 531 2.86 5.43 0.05
CA CYS A 531 1.63 4.94 -0.56
C CYS A 531 0.41 5.40 0.24
N VAL A 532 -0.78 5.23 -0.35
CA VAL A 532 -2.05 5.45 0.32
C VAL A 532 -3.01 4.32 -0.05
N SER A 533 -3.67 3.74 0.94
CA SER A 533 -4.77 2.79 0.76
C SER A 533 -6.08 3.56 0.76
N VAL A 534 -6.98 3.27 -0.18
CA VAL A 534 -8.32 3.87 -0.29
C VAL A 534 -9.37 2.76 -0.43
N PRO A 535 -10.64 2.99 -0.05
CA PRO A 535 -11.70 1.98 -0.11
C PRO A 535 -11.81 1.21 -1.44
N ASN A 536 -11.89 1.90 -2.59
CA ASN A 536 -12.03 1.26 -3.91
C ASN A 536 -10.67 0.86 -4.56
N GLN A 537 -9.59 0.78 -3.78
CA GLN A 537 -8.23 0.41 -4.21
C GLN A 537 -7.57 1.27 -5.31
N VAL A 538 -8.22 2.29 -5.89
CA VAL A 538 -7.68 3.06 -7.04
C VAL A 538 -7.55 4.56 -6.74
N ILE A 539 -6.37 5.16 -7.00
CA ILE A 539 -6.12 6.62 -6.82
C ILE A 539 -5.58 7.30 -8.08
N TYR A 540 -5.84 8.61 -8.23
CA TYR A 540 -5.30 9.44 -9.31
C TYR A 540 -3.96 10.06 -8.91
N VAL A 541 -2.87 9.57 -9.51
CA VAL A 541 -1.51 10.08 -9.31
C VAL A 541 -1.00 10.81 -10.54
N ARG A 542 -0.06 11.74 -10.35
CA ARG A 542 0.76 12.31 -11.44
C ARG A 542 2.22 12.31 -11.08
N ARG A 543 3.07 12.38 -12.10
CA ARG A 543 4.49 12.64 -11.92
C ARG A 543 5.01 13.59 -12.97
N ASN A 544 5.73 14.63 -12.54
CA ASN A 544 6.19 15.72 -13.42
C ASN A 544 5.06 16.29 -14.32
N GLY A 545 3.84 16.43 -13.77
CA GLY A 545 2.67 16.96 -14.51
C GLY A 545 1.91 16.00 -15.42
N ILE A 546 2.20 14.70 -15.39
CA ILE A 546 1.55 13.69 -16.25
C ILE A 546 0.75 12.67 -15.39
N PRO A 547 -0.61 12.64 -15.46
CA PRO A 547 -1.45 11.89 -14.51
C PRO A 547 -1.95 10.50 -14.99
N VAL A 548 -2.32 9.59 -14.08
CA VAL A 548 -2.79 8.19 -14.30
C VAL A 548 -3.43 7.55 -13.04
N TRP A 549 -4.18 6.45 -13.19
CA TRP A 549 -4.81 5.65 -12.10
C TRP A 549 -3.94 4.45 -11.61
N CYS A 550 -3.83 4.19 -10.30
CA CYS A 550 -2.93 3.18 -9.61
C CYS A 550 -3.50 2.65 -8.23
N GLY A 551 -2.93 1.65 -7.52
CA GLY A 551 -3.55 0.96 -6.33
C GLY A 551 -2.68 0.19 -5.27
N ASN A 552 -3.26 -0.68 -4.41
CA ASN A 552 -2.70 -1.14 -3.08
C ASN A 552 -2.58 -2.69 -2.80
N SER A 553 -2.31 -3.16 -1.55
CA SER A 553 -2.15 -4.60 -1.14
C SER A 553 -2.49 -4.90 0.35
N ASP A 554 -2.78 -6.18 0.72
CA ASP A 554 -3.25 -6.65 2.06
C ASP A 554 -3.11 -8.21 2.22
N PRO A 555 -2.96 -8.82 3.44
CA PRO A 555 -2.86 -10.28 3.67
C PRO A 555 -4.01 -11.15 3.13
N ALA A 556 -5.11 -10.51 2.75
CA ALA A 556 -6.21 -11.00 1.93
C ALA A 556 -5.83 -11.81 0.67
N MET A 557 -4.56 -11.82 0.25
CA MET A 557 -4.14 -12.45 -0.99
C MET A 557 -4.35 -13.95 -1.06
N ASN A 558 -4.40 -14.63 0.07
CA ASN A 558 -4.58 -16.09 0.12
C ASN A 558 -6.01 -16.47 -0.19
N TRP A 559 -6.93 -15.60 0.23
CA TRP A 559 -8.35 -15.69 -0.09
C TRP A 559 -8.61 -15.55 -1.61
N ARG A 560 -7.63 -15.05 -2.39
CA ARG A 560 -7.66 -14.94 -3.87
C ARG A 560 -7.26 -16.23 -4.60
N ILE A 561 -6.74 -17.23 -3.89
CA ILE A 561 -6.35 -18.53 -4.44
C ILE A 561 -7.56 -19.47 -4.30
N GLU A 562 -8.13 -19.93 -5.42
CA GLU A 562 -9.34 -20.77 -5.41
C GLU A 562 -9.14 -22.09 -4.64
N ASP A 563 -7.95 -22.68 -4.77
CA ASP A 563 -7.51 -23.89 -4.05
C ASP A 563 -7.55 -23.72 -2.52
N LEU A 564 -7.57 -22.46 -2.04
CA LEU A 564 -7.61 -22.08 -0.63
C LEU A 564 -8.97 -21.49 -0.21
N LYS A 565 -10.02 -21.76 -1.00
CA LYS A 565 -11.39 -21.39 -0.63
C LYS A 565 -11.93 -22.26 0.50
N GLU A 566 -11.75 -23.57 0.36
CA GLU A 566 -12.23 -24.60 1.30
C GLU A 566 -11.18 -24.96 2.37
N ARG A 567 -9.96 -24.41 2.26
CA ARG A 567 -8.87 -24.67 3.21
C ARG A 567 -8.79 -23.56 4.25
N ARG A 568 -8.40 -23.95 5.46
CA ARG A 568 -8.12 -23.02 6.56
C ARG A 568 -6.81 -22.27 6.30
N ILE A 569 -6.57 -21.23 7.07
CA ILE A 569 -5.30 -20.51 7.12
C ILE A 569 -4.81 -20.61 8.55
N VAL A 570 -3.53 -20.93 8.70
CA VAL A 570 -2.84 -21.05 9.98
C VAL A 570 -1.54 -20.28 9.88
N SER A 571 -1.19 -19.59 10.95
CA SER A 571 0.05 -18.84 11.08
C SER A 571 0.80 -19.37 12.30
N PHE A 572 2.09 -19.65 12.16
CA PHE A 572 2.95 -20.26 13.16
C PHE A 572 4.38 -19.72 13.02
N SER A 573 5.16 -19.73 14.09
CA SER A 573 6.36 -18.89 14.19
C SER A 573 7.57 -19.34 13.39
N ASP A 574 7.73 -20.61 13.00
CA ASP A 574 9.00 -21.16 12.50
C ASP A 574 10.17 -20.76 13.44
N ALA A 575 9.95 -20.91 14.76
CA ALA A 575 10.91 -20.47 15.77
C ALA A 575 12.18 -21.34 15.77
N HIS A 576 13.30 -20.67 15.52
CA HIS A 576 14.66 -21.22 15.66
C HIS A 576 15.32 -20.77 17.00
N SER A 577 14.59 -20.04 17.86
CA SER A 577 15.05 -19.67 19.21
C SER A 577 13.88 -19.32 20.12
N PRO A 578 13.98 -19.49 21.45
CA PRO A 578 12.84 -19.32 22.35
C PRO A 578 12.18 -17.92 22.32
N PRO A 579 12.93 -16.79 22.23
CA PRO A 579 12.31 -15.46 22.12
C PRO A 579 11.49 -15.22 20.84
N LYS A 580 11.70 -16.05 19.79
CA LYS A 580 11.03 -15.92 18.49
C LYS A 580 9.80 -16.82 18.33
N LEU A 581 9.47 -17.63 19.34
CA LEU A 581 8.13 -18.22 19.50
C LEU A 581 7.06 -17.12 19.42
N GLY A 582 5.91 -17.43 18.85
CA GLY A 582 4.78 -16.51 18.75
C GLY A 582 5.06 -15.20 17.99
N ARG A 583 6.02 -15.15 17.05
CA ARG A 583 6.03 -14.04 16.07
C ARG A 583 4.80 -14.09 15.15
N GLU A 584 4.32 -15.31 14.92
CA GLU A 584 3.12 -15.72 14.20
C GLU A 584 2.47 -16.82 15.04
N ALA A 585 1.14 -16.85 15.13
CA ALA A 585 0.40 -17.83 15.93
C ALA A 585 -1.05 -18.00 15.45
N THR A 586 -1.67 -19.13 15.79
CA THR A 586 -3.08 -19.43 15.49
C THR A 586 -3.85 -19.58 16.80
N VAL A 587 -4.99 -18.89 16.94
CA VAL A 587 -5.85 -19.02 18.11
C VAL A 587 -7.01 -19.94 17.78
N PHE A 588 -7.09 -21.06 18.50
CA PHE A 588 -8.15 -22.05 18.38
C PHE A 588 -9.22 -21.81 19.47
N GLU A 589 -10.49 -22.04 19.12
CA GLU A 589 -11.62 -22.06 20.04
C GLU A 589 -12.15 -23.49 20.06
N VAL A 590 -11.94 -24.17 21.18
CA VAL A 590 -12.04 -25.63 21.36
C VAL A 590 -12.83 -25.99 22.61
N SER A 591 -13.44 -27.17 22.68
CA SER A 591 -14.04 -27.70 23.92
C SER A 591 -12.99 -27.83 25.04
N GLU A 592 -11.86 -28.43 24.70
CA GLU A 592 -10.71 -28.78 25.55
C GLU A 592 -9.42 -28.64 24.72
N VAL A 593 -8.25 -28.61 25.36
CA VAL A 593 -6.98 -28.69 24.63
C VAL A 593 -6.57 -30.16 24.50
N SER A 594 -6.87 -30.77 23.36
CA SER A 594 -6.51 -32.15 23.00
C SER A 594 -6.15 -32.25 21.51
N PHE A 595 -5.38 -33.27 21.11
CA PHE A 595 -5.07 -33.50 19.70
C PHE A 595 -6.33 -33.66 18.84
N PRO A 596 -7.37 -34.41 19.24
CA PRO A 596 -8.63 -34.46 18.50
C PRO A 596 -9.32 -33.10 18.34
N ALA A 597 -9.32 -32.24 19.37
CA ALA A 597 -9.95 -30.92 19.28
C ALA A 597 -9.21 -29.98 18.32
N ILE A 598 -7.87 -30.00 18.33
CA ILE A 598 -7.06 -29.24 17.37
C ILE A 598 -7.21 -29.81 15.95
N ARG A 599 -7.28 -31.14 15.79
CA ARG A 599 -7.60 -31.79 14.52
C ARG A 599 -8.95 -31.30 13.98
N ARG A 600 -10.02 -31.42 14.79
CA ARG A 600 -11.37 -30.96 14.45
C ARG A 600 -11.40 -29.49 14.04
N ALA A 601 -10.71 -28.62 14.77
CA ALA A 601 -10.62 -27.19 14.45
C ALA A 601 -9.92 -26.87 13.12
N ILE A 602 -8.99 -27.73 12.68
CA ILE A 602 -8.23 -27.59 11.43
C ILE A 602 -8.98 -28.23 10.25
N THR A 603 -9.57 -29.41 10.43
CA THR A 603 -10.36 -30.08 9.37
C THR A 603 -11.75 -29.45 9.17
N GLY A 604 -12.29 -28.80 10.22
CA GLY A 604 -13.65 -28.24 10.23
C GLY A 604 -14.73 -29.23 10.67
N GLU A 605 -14.36 -30.32 11.34
CA GLU A 605 -15.28 -31.33 11.85
C GLU A 605 -15.84 -30.94 13.24
N GLY A 606 -17.16 -30.73 13.34
CA GLY A 606 -17.82 -30.51 14.63
C GLY A 606 -17.73 -29.06 15.16
N PRO A 607 -17.67 -28.85 16.48
CA PRO A 607 -17.84 -27.53 17.10
C PRO A 607 -16.55 -26.69 17.21
N ASP A 608 -15.39 -27.34 17.14
CA ASP A 608 -14.09 -26.71 17.33
C ASP A 608 -13.66 -25.94 16.06
N LYS A 609 -12.95 -24.82 16.21
CA LYS A 609 -12.61 -23.93 15.08
C LYS A 609 -11.37 -23.08 15.32
N ILE A 610 -10.76 -22.60 14.25
CA ILE A 610 -9.82 -21.46 14.30
C ILE A 610 -10.64 -20.19 14.57
N ALA A 611 -10.30 -19.47 15.64
CA ALA A 611 -10.92 -18.20 15.99
C ALA A 611 -10.33 -17.04 15.18
N TYR A 612 -8.99 -16.98 15.07
CA TYR A 612 -8.24 -15.99 14.30
C TYR A 612 -6.76 -16.40 14.17
N THR A 613 -6.03 -15.74 13.26
CA THR A 613 -4.55 -15.81 13.20
C THR A 613 -3.91 -14.50 13.67
N ILE A 614 -2.68 -14.62 14.15
CA ILE A 614 -1.80 -13.54 14.58
C ILE A 614 -0.61 -13.55 13.63
N GLU A 615 -0.40 -12.45 12.91
CA GLU A 615 0.59 -12.34 11.84
C GLU A 615 1.69 -11.33 12.21
N PHE A 616 2.96 -11.69 11.98
CA PHE A 616 4.03 -10.69 11.82
C PHE A 616 3.84 -9.90 10.51
N TYR A 617 4.64 -8.88 10.25
CA TYR A 617 4.53 -8.14 8.99
C TYR A 617 5.26 -8.86 7.85
N PRO A 618 4.56 -9.36 6.80
CA PRO A 618 5.17 -10.23 5.79
C PRO A 618 6.32 -9.58 5.00
N GLU A 619 6.38 -8.24 4.96
CA GLU A 619 7.52 -7.50 4.43
C GLU A 619 8.85 -7.87 5.13
N GLU A 620 8.84 -8.25 6.40
CA GLU A 620 10.03 -8.73 7.12
C GLU A 620 10.62 -10.01 6.48
N GLY A 621 9.82 -10.78 5.74
CA GLY A 621 10.20 -12.06 5.16
C GLY A 621 11.40 -11.98 4.20
N LYS A 622 12.44 -12.80 4.48
CA LYS A 622 13.69 -12.95 3.71
C LYS A 622 13.54 -13.06 2.19
N TYR A 623 12.41 -13.58 1.73
CA TYR A 623 12.12 -13.86 0.32
C TYR A 623 10.80 -13.24 -0.13
N HIS A 624 10.30 -12.25 0.60
CA HIS A 624 9.06 -11.57 0.30
C HIS A 624 9.06 -11.02 -1.14
N TYR A 625 10.16 -10.37 -1.51
CA TYR A 625 10.47 -9.90 -2.86
C TYR A 625 11.46 -10.85 -3.59
N THR A 626 11.34 -10.91 -4.93
CA THR A 626 12.34 -11.55 -5.79
C THR A 626 13.64 -10.77 -5.70
N GLY A 627 14.78 -11.45 -5.80
CA GLY A 627 16.01 -10.71 -5.96
C GLY A 627 17.27 -11.52 -6.23
N HIS A 628 18.39 -10.82 -6.10
CA HIS A 628 19.72 -11.39 -5.94
C HIS A 628 20.55 -10.48 -5.04
N ARG A 629 20.74 -10.89 -3.78
CA ARG A 629 21.37 -10.13 -2.69
C ARG A 629 22.79 -9.71 -3.03
N ASN A 630 23.56 -10.59 -3.65
CA ASN A 630 24.97 -10.35 -3.97
C ASN A 630 25.15 -9.27 -5.07
N CYS A 631 24.05 -8.86 -5.70
CA CYS A 631 24.01 -7.74 -6.65
C CYS A 631 22.99 -6.65 -6.25
N ASN A 632 22.46 -6.69 -5.02
CA ASN A 632 21.38 -5.82 -4.51
C ASN A 632 20.20 -5.63 -5.46
N VAL A 633 19.86 -6.68 -6.24
CA VAL A 633 18.75 -6.63 -7.21
C VAL A 633 17.45 -6.94 -6.47
N VAL A 634 16.58 -5.94 -6.29
CA VAL A 634 15.28 -6.09 -5.61
C VAL A 634 14.12 -5.89 -6.57
N TYR A 635 13.22 -6.86 -6.62
CA TYR A 635 12.04 -6.93 -7.48
C TYR A 635 10.79 -7.35 -6.63
N SER A 636 9.57 -6.75 -6.71
CA SER A 636 8.27 -7.27 -6.11
C SER A 636 7.00 -7.62 -7.03
N PRO A 637 6.44 -8.88 -7.04
CA PRO A 637 5.63 -9.73 -8.02
C PRO A 637 5.91 -10.15 -9.54
N ASN A 638 5.00 -10.02 -10.50
CA ASN A 638 5.21 -9.08 -11.62
C ASN A 638 6.49 -9.18 -12.58
N GLN A 639 7.58 -8.37 -12.51
CA GLN A 639 9.01 -8.37 -13.04
C GLN A 639 9.50 -9.76 -13.39
N THR A 640 9.28 -10.75 -12.54
CA THR A 640 9.61 -12.14 -12.85
C THR A 640 8.88 -12.54 -14.14
N ARG A 641 7.57 -12.28 -14.20
CA ARG A 641 6.67 -12.30 -15.38
C ARG A 641 7.00 -11.23 -16.47
N LYS A 642 8.16 -10.53 -16.47
CA LYS A 642 8.44 -9.29 -17.25
C LYS A 642 9.86 -9.17 -17.84
N LEU A 643 10.85 -9.49 -17.01
CA LEU A 643 12.29 -9.53 -17.26
C LEU A 643 12.80 -10.98 -17.29
N GLY A 644 11.94 -11.94 -16.93
CA GLY A 644 12.35 -13.29 -16.60
C GLY A 644 12.93 -13.39 -15.20
N THR A 645 13.43 -14.58 -14.89
CA THR A 645 14.04 -14.98 -13.62
C THR A 645 15.56 -14.95 -13.70
N VAL A 646 16.14 -14.00 -14.44
CA VAL A 646 17.59 -13.92 -14.71
C VAL A 646 18.14 -12.58 -14.20
N CYS A 647 19.29 -12.63 -13.53
CA CYS A 647 19.94 -11.49 -12.91
C CYS A 647 20.63 -10.64 -13.98
N PRO A 648 20.28 -9.35 -14.14
CA PRO A 648 20.84 -8.50 -15.18
C PRO A 648 22.29 -8.06 -14.90
N VAL A 649 22.85 -8.42 -13.73
CA VAL A 649 24.22 -8.06 -13.32
C VAL A 649 25.20 -9.21 -13.57
N CYS A 650 24.83 -10.45 -13.24
CA CYS A 650 25.73 -11.60 -13.28
C CYS A 650 25.24 -12.79 -14.13
N GLY A 651 24.11 -12.65 -14.83
CA GLY A 651 23.55 -13.71 -15.70
C GLY A 651 22.97 -14.94 -14.99
N ARG A 652 23.21 -15.11 -13.69
CA ARG A 652 22.65 -16.20 -12.87
C ARG A 652 21.13 -16.02 -12.65
N PRO A 653 20.37 -17.07 -12.32
CA PRO A 653 18.97 -16.93 -11.95
C PRO A 653 18.73 -15.98 -10.76
N LEU A 654 17.54 -15.41 -10.68
CA LEU A 654 17.02 -14.65 -9.55
C LEU A 654 16.14 -15.56 -8.70
N THR A 655 16.30 -15.49 -7.38
CA THR A 655 15.35 -16.09 -6.43
C THR A 655 14.01 -15.39 -6.58
N VAL A 656 12.99 -16.11 -7.06
CA VAL A 656 11.64 -15.56 -7.23
C VAL A 656 10.98 -15.46 -5.86
N GLY A 657 10.49 -14.30 -5.44
CA GLY A 657 9.96 -14.12 -4.08
C GLY A 657 8.46 -14.37 -3.95
N VAL A 658 8.04 -14.70 -2.73
CA VAL A 658 6.67 -14.95 -2.22
C VAL A 658 5.59 -14.28 -3.05
N MET A 659 5.59 -12.94 -3.08
CA MET A 659 4.45 -12.20 -3.62
C MET A 659 4.37 -12.30 -5.16
N SER A 660 5.45 -12.71 -5.85
CA SER A 660 5.44 -13.07 -7.28
C SER A 660 4.71 -14.35 -7.62
N ARG A 661 4.40 -15.14 -6.61
CA ARG A 661 3.88 -16.49 -6.75
C ARG A 661 2.40 -16.53 -6.39
N VAL A 662 2.04 -15.85 -5.31
CA VAL A 662 0.67 -15.37 -5.02
C VAL A 662 0.02 -14.80 -6.28
N GLU A 663 0.68 -13.82 -6.91
CA GLU A 663 0.17 -13.13 -8.11
C GLU A 663 0.06 -14.03 -9.36
N ALA A 664 0.67 -15.22 -9.34
CA ALA A 664 0.63 -16.21 -10.42
C ALA A 664 -0.49 -17.25 -10.23
N LEU A 665 -0.86 -17.57 -8.98
CA LEU A 665 -1.88 -18.57 -8.65
C LEU A 665 -3.27 -17.96 -8.36
N ALA A 666 -3.34 -16.64 -8.07
CA ALA A 666 -4.60 -15.95 -7.80
C ALA A 666 -5.58 -15.99 -8.99
N LYS A 667 -6.83 -16.41 -8.70
CA LYS A 667 -7.93 -16.50 -9.67
C LYS A 667 -9.05 -15.47 -9.44
N ALA A 668 -9.23 -15.02 -8.19
CA ALA A 668 -10.23 -14.02 -7.80
C ALA A 668 -9.58 -12.76 -7.21
N ASP A 669 -10.39 -11.72 -6.98
CA ASP A 669 -10.06 -10.57 -6.14
C ASP A 669 -11.05 -10.50 -4.97
N ILE A 670 -10.56 -10.18 -3.77
CA ILE A 670 -11.31 -10.24 -2.51
C ILE A 670 -11.27 -8.86 -1.83
N GLU A 671 -12.39 -8.45 -1.24
CA GLU A 671 -12.50 -7.19 -0.48
C GLU A 671 -12.31 -7.44 1.03
N THR A 672 -11.65 -6.49 1.72
CA THR A 672 -11.42 -6.56 3.18
C THR A 672 -11.96 -5.37 3.95
N LYS A 673 -12.35 -5.66 5.19
CA LYS A 673 -12.83 -4.72 6.20
C LYS A 673 -11.88 -4.75 7.40
N SER A 674 -11.68 -3.64 8.08
CA SER A 674 -10.93 -3.62 9.34
C SER A 674 -11.67 -2.83 10.40
N GLU A 675 -11.75 -3.39 11.59
CA GLU A 675 -12.47 -2.87 12.76
C GLU A 675 -11.48 -2.72 13.93
N LYS A 676 -11.93 -2.12 15.04
CA LYS A 676 -11.17 -2.05 16.28
C LYS A 676 -12.01 -2.53 17.45
N ASP A 677 -11.36 -3.17 18.42
CA ASP A 677 -11.98 -3.55 19.70
C ASP A 677 -11.77 -2.49 20.79
N GLU A 678 -12.21 -2.82 22.00
CA GLU A 678 -12.11 -1.98 23.22
C GLU A 678 -10.66 -1.76 23.69
N PHE A 679 -9.75 -2.69 23.39
CA PHE A 679 -8.32 -2.57 23.67
C PHE A 679 -7.57 -1.76 22.59
N GLY A 680 -8.26 -1.39 21.51
CA GLY A 680 -7.77 -0.58 20.40
C GLY A 680 -7.04 -1.37 19.31
N VAL A 681 -7.03 -2.70 19.41
CA VAL A 681 -6.43 -3.66 18.48
C VAL A 681 -7.16 -3.63 17.15
N ARG A 682 -6.41 -3.67 16.04
CA ARG A 682 -6.94 -3.63 14.68
C ARG A 682 -7.14 -5.03 14.12
N TRP A 683 -8.39 -5.47 14.12
CA TRP A 683 -8.84 -6.69 13.47
C TRP A 683 -9.09 -6.49 11.97
N ILE A 684 -8.79 -7.49 11.15
CA ILE A 684 -9.02 -7.48 9.70
C ILE A 684 -9.80 -8.72 9.29
N TYR A 685 -10.89 -8.50 8.54
CA TYR A 685 -11.86 -9.49 8.10
C TYR A 685 -11.94 -9.49 6.58
N ASP A 686 -12.42 -10.60 6.00
CA ASP A 686 -13.09 -10.54 4.71
C ASP A 686 -14.39 -9.72 4.80
N LYS A 687 -14.99 -9.40 3.67
CA LYS A 687 -16.17 -8.53 3.59
C LYS A 687 -17.41 -9.12 4.27
N GLU A 688 -17.66 -10.41 4.09
CA GLU A 688 -18.87 -11.10 4.53
C GLU A 688 -18.68 -11.77 5.91
N LYS A 689 -17.44 -11.78 6.41
CA LYS A 689 -16.97 -12.43 7.65
C LYS A 689 -17.12 -13.97 7.64
N GLU A 690 -16.98 -14.58 6.46
CA GLU A 690 -16.98 -16.04 6.29
C GLU A 690 -15.69 -16.71 6.79
N ARG A 691 -14.57 -15.96 6.84
CA ARG A 691 -13.26 -16.49 7.26
C ARG A 691 -12.88 -15.98 8.66
N PRO A 692 -12.08 -16.75 9.42
CA PRO A 692 -11.44 -16.24 10.62
C PRO A 692 -10.67 -14.95 10.30
N PRO A 693 -10.83 -13.88 11.11
CA PRO A 693 -10.04 -12.66 10.96
C PRO A 693 -8.57 -12.90 11.32
N TYR A 694 -7.76 -11.87 11.06
CA TYR A 694 -6.38 -11.82 11.52
C TYR A 694 -6.04 -10.46 12.14
N VAL A 695 -4.98 -10.46 12.95
CA VAL A 695 -4.39 -9.27 13.57
C VAL A 695 -2.91 -9.20 13.22
N MET A 696 -2.41 -7.99 12.95
CA MET A 696 -0.97 -7.75 12.75
C MET A 696 -0.33 -7.36 14.07
N VAL A 697 0.81 -7.96 14.43
CA VAL A 697 1.53 -7.65 15.66
C VAL A 697 3.03 -7.41 15.43
N VAL A 698 3.69 -6.88 16.45
CA VAL A 698 5.15 -6.80 16.58
C VAL A 698 5.49 -7.44 17.94
N PRO A 699 6.47 -8.35 18.05
CA PRO A 699 6.80 -8.97 19.33
C PRO A 699 7.22 -7.93 20.37
N LEU A 700 6.75 -8.07 21.61
CA LEU A 700 6.90 -7.07 22.68
C LEU A 700 8.37 -6.76 23.00
N LEU A 701 9.27 -7.72 22.83
CA LEU A 701 10.72 -7.50 22.98
C LEU A 701 11.29 -6.52 21.94
N GLU A 702 10.77 -6.52 20.70
CA GLU A 702 11.14 -5.54 19.68
C GLU A 702 10.50 -4.17 20.00
N ILE A 703 9.25 -4.17 20.49
CA ILE A 703 8.56 -2.96 20.96
C ILE A 703 9.35 -2.26 22.06
N LEU A 704 9.76 -3.01 23.10
CA LEU A 704 10.54 -2.51 24.22
C LEU A 704 11.93 -2.05 23.79
N SER A 705 12.58 -2.79 22.88
CA SER A 705 13.88 -2.40 22.33
C SER A 705 13.84 -1.02 21.67
N GLU A 706 12.84 -0.76 20.83
CA GLU A 706 12.68 0.57 20.19
C GLU A 706 12.21 1.63 21.19
N ALA A 707 11.30 1.29 22.11
CA ALA A 707 10.80 2.21 23.14
C ALA A 707 11.92 2.73 24.04
N MET A 708 12.83 1.85 24.44
CA MET A 708 13.89 2.13 25.40
C MET A 708 15.20 2.57 24.72
N GLY A 709 15.28 2.54 23.38
CA GLY A 709 16.51 2.87 22.64
C GLY A 709 17.66 1.89 22.89
N ALA A 710 17.35 0.67 23.33
CA ALA A 710 18.31 -0.32 23.80
C ALA A 710 18.12 -1.66 23.07
N GLY A 711 19.19 -2.42 22.86
CA GLY A 711 19.11 -3.69 22.11
C GLY A 711 18.19 -4.73 22.78
N VAL A 712 17.49 -5.52 21.96
CA VAL A 712 16.54 -6.57 22.37
C VAL A 712 17.06 -7.50 23.49
N GLY A 713 18.34 -7.85 23.45
CA GLY A 713 18.98 -8.73 24.44
C GLY A 713 19.58 -8.02 25.67
N THR A 714 19.33 -6.72 25.86
CA THR A 714 19.85 -5.98 27.03
C THR A 714 19.04 -6.30 28.29
N GLN A 715 19.71 -6.32 29.44
CA GLN A 715 19.06 -6.59 30.74
C GLN A 715 17.94 -5.57 31.05
N THR A 716 18.06 -4.33 30.59
CA THR A 716 17.02 -3.31 30.74
C THR A 716 15.73 -3.70 29.99
N VAL A 717 15.85 -4.10 28.72
CA VAL A 717 14.69 -4.54 27.90
C VAL A 717 14.10 -5.84 28.45
N LEU A 718 14.94 -6.80 28.83
CA LEU A 718 14.50 -8.07 29.41
C LEU A 718 13.79 -7.86 30.76
N SER A 719 14.32 -7.00 31.65
CA SER A 719 13.68 -6.72 32.94
C SER A 719 12.29 -6.08 32.80
N VAL A 720 12.10 -5.15 31.86
CA VAL A 720 10.79 -4.53 31.61
C VAL A 720 9.83 -5.52 30.92
N TYR A 721 10.34 -6.42 30.07
CA TYR A 721 9.56 -7.53 29.52
C TYR A 721 9.00 -8.43 30.63
N GLU A 722 9.86 -8.90 31.55
CA GLU A 722 9.40 -9.79 32.64
C GLU A 722 8.50 -9.06 33.65
N GLN A 723 8.68 -7.74 33.85
CA GLN A 723 7.75 -6.93 34.65
C GLN A 723 6.35 -6.87 34.01
N LEU A 724 6.27 -6.66 32.69
CA LEU A 724 5.01 -6.65 31.94
C LEU A 724 4.34 -8.02 31.89
N THR A 725 5.07 -9.08 31.55
CA THR A 725 4.51 -10.44 31.50
C THR A 725 4.06 -10.92 32.88
N SER A 726 4.82 -10.65 33.94
CA SER A 726 4.44 -11.05 35.31
C SER A 726 3.27 -10.23 35.86
N SER A 727 3.17 -8.94 35.54
CA SER A 727 2.13 -8.06 36.08
C SER A 727 0.82 -8.11 35.31
N LEU A 728 0.88 -8.33 33.99
CA LEU A 728 -0.28 -8.29 33.07
C LEU A 728 -0.59 -9.66 32.43
N GLY A 729 0.17 -10.69 32.81
CA GLY A 729 -0.11 -12.11 32.56
C GLY A 729 0.69 -12.76 31.45
N SER A 730 0.89 -12.10 30.30
CA SER A 730 1.70 -12.63 29.18
C SER A 730 1.96 -11.60 28.09
N GLU A 731 2.89 -11.89 27.17
CA GLU A 731 3.16 -11.06 25.98
C GLU A 731 1.88 -10.81 25.17
N PHE A 732 1.12 -11.85 24.84
CA PHE A 732 -0.11 -11.68 24.06
C PHE A 732 -1.22 -10.96 24.82
N LYS A 733 -1.30 -11.08 26.15
CA LYS A 733 -2.19 -10.23 26.95
C LYS A 733 -1.78 -8.76 26.87
N VAL A 734 -0.49 -8.45 27.04
CA VAL A 734 0.03 -7.08 26.88
C VAL A 734 -0.24 -6.55 25.47
N LEU A 735 -0.08 -7.36 24.43
CA LEU A 735 -0.30 -6.95 23.04
C LEU A 735 -1.79 -6.81 22.66
N LEU A 736 -2.69 -7.62 23.22
CA LEU A 736 -4.08 -7.75 22.73
C LEU A 736 -5.18 -7.42 23.77
N GLU A 737 -4.98 -7.70 25.06
CA GLU A 737 -6.06 -7.76 26.07
C GLU A 737 -5.87 -6.82 27.28
N SER A 738 -4.70 -6.21 27.50
CA SER A 738 -4.49 -5.25 28.60
C SER A 738 -4.94 -3.83 28.23
N HIS A 739 -5.46 -3.04 29.17
CA HIS A 739 -5.68 -1.61 28.92
C HIS A 739 -4.35 -0.83 28.91
N LEU A 740 -4.28 0.23 28.10
CA LEU A 740 -3.04 1.01 27.93
C LEU A 740 -2.58 1.67 29.24
N ALA A 741 -3.51 2.05 30.13
CA ALA A 741 -3.20 2.62 31.45
C ALA A 741 -2.48 1.63 32.38
N ASP A 742 -2.72 0.32 32.23
CA ASP A 742 -2.01 -0.71 33.01
C ASP A 742 -0.59 -0.93 32.48
N ILE A 743 -0.42 -0.87 31.16
CA ILE A 743 0.90 -0.92 30.50
C ILE A 743 1.71 0.33 30.89
N GLU A 744 1.09 1.51 30.91
CA GLU A 744 1.70 2.76 31.36
C GLU A 744 2.10 2.71 32.85
N ARG A 745 1.26 2.14 33.70
CA ARG A 745 1.54 1.95 35.14
C ARG A 745 2.71 1.00 35.42
N VAL A 746 2.96 0.02 34.55
CA VAL A 746 4.04 -0.98 34.72
C VAL A 746 5.34 -0.58 34.00
N ALA A 747 5.26 -0.05 32.78
CA ALA A 747 6.41 0.19 31.91
C ALA A 747 6.53 1.64 31.37
N GLY A 748 5.70 2.55 31.85
CA GLY A 748 5.74 3.97 31.50
C GLY A 748 5.04 4.34 30.19
N ALA A 749 4.69 5.63 30.07
CA ALA A 749 3.89 6.18 28.97
C ALA A 749 4.43 5.84 27.57
N LYS A 750 5.75 5.85 27.38
CA LYS A 750 6.37 5.56 26.07
C LYS A 750 6.15 4.12 25.62
N VAL A 751 6.13 3.14 26.54
CA VAL A 751 5.83 1.75 26.20
C VAL A 751 4.34 1.56 25.89
N ALA A 752 3.46 2.23 26.63
CA ALA A 752 2.02 2.25 26.32
C ALA A 752 1.73 2.89 24.95
N GLU A 753 2.40 3.98 24.59
CA GLU A 753 2.33 4.59 23.25
C GLU A 753 2.78 3.60 22.16
N ALA A 754 3.87 2.87 22.41
CA ALA A 754 4.42 1.86 21.51
C ALA A 754 3.40 0.74 21.20
N VAL A 755 2.79 0.18 22.25
CA VAL A 755 1.76 -0.85 22.12
C VAL A 755 0.51 -0.28 21.41
N ALA A 756 0.09 0.94 21.73
CA ALA A 756 -1.03 1.60 21.04
C ALA A 756 -0.78 1.81 19.53
N LYS A 757 0.46 2.13 19.14
CA LYS A 757 0.89 2.23 17.73
C LYS A 757 0.86 0.89 17.02
N VAL A 758 1.39 -0.17 17.63
CA VAL A 758 1.34 -1.54 17.08
C VAL A 758 -0.12 -2.01 16.95
N ARG A 759 -0.92 -1.95 18.02
CA ARG A 759 -2.35 -2.30 18.03
C ARG A 759 -3.14 -1.61 16.92
N SER A 760 -2.85 -0.33 16.65
CA SER A 760 -3.54 0.43 15.61
C SER A 760 -2.98 0.26 14.19
N GLY A 761 -1.75 -0.25 14.07
CA GLY A 761 -0.99 -0.35 12.83
C GLY A 761 -0.39 0.98 12.34
N ASP A 762 -0.01 1.89 13.24
CA ASP A 762 0.71 3.14 12.92
C ASP A 762 2.24 2.95 12.94
N ILE A 763 2.73 1.97 12.16
CA ILE A 763 4.15 1.60 12.11
C ILE A 763 4.72 1.69 10.68
N SER A 764 6.03 1.62 10.53
CA SER A 764 6.80 1.69 9.28
C SER A 764 7.48 0.35 8.98
N ILE A 765 7.60 -0.04 7.70
CA ILE A 765 8.09 -1.39 7.32
C ILE A 765 8.89 -1.34 6.01
N GLU A 766 10.07 -1.98 5.97
CA GLU A 766 10.94 -2.13 4.79
C GLU A 766 10.96 -3.60 4.31
N PRO A 767 10.80 -3.92 3.01
CA PRO A 767 10.61 -5.29 2.52
C PRO A 767 11.89 -6.09 2.17
N GLY A 768 11.95 -7.35 2.61
CA GLY A 768 13.05 -8.31 2.41
C GLY A 768 13.08 -9.03 1.06
N TYR A 769 14.26 -9.54 0.67
CA TYR A 769 14.53 -10.20 -0.62
C TYR A 769 15.80 -11.08 -0.62
N ASP A 770 15.78 -12.20 -1.37
CA ASP A 770 16.92 -13.12 -1.57
C ASP A 770 17.77 -13.44 -0.30
N GLY A 771 17.11 -13.71 0.82
CA GLY A 771 17.76 -14.03 2.10
C GLY A 771 18.01 -12.82 3.01
N VAL A 772 17.77 -11.60 2.53
CA VAL A 772 17.83 -10.36 3.32
C VAL A 772 16.46 -10.13 3.97
N PHE A 773 16.41 -10.06 5.29
CA PHE A 773 15.18 -9.69 6.03
C PHE A 773 14.73 -8.26 5.72
N GLY A 774 13.44 -8.00 5.86
CA GLY A 774 12.89 -6.66 6.01
C GLY A 774 13.10 -6.10 7.42
N LYS A 775 12.44 -4.97 7.73
CA LYS A 775 12.55 -4.27 9.03
C LYS A 775 11.25 -3.58 9.41
N VAL A 776 10.89 -3.57 10.69
CA VAL A 776 9.79 -2.77 11.25
C VAL A 776 10.35 -1.62 12.11
N LYS A 777 9.62 -0.50 12.20
CA LYS A 777 9.82 0.59 13.18
C LYS A 777 8.49 1.17 13.66
N ILE A 778 8.35 1.45 14.94
CA ILE A 778 7.15 1.92 15.63
C ILE A 778 7.06 3.45 15.63
N TRP A 779 8.17 4.13 15.94
CA TRP A 779 8.30 5.57 15.76
C TRP A 779 8.90 5.87 14.39
N LYS A 780 8.57 7.06 13.88
CA LYS A 780 9.18 7.60 12.66
C LYS A 780 10.33 8.48 13.12
N GLU A 781 11.53 8.22 12.59
CA GLU A 781 12.73 9.01 12.87
C GLU A 781 12.44 10.49 12.65
N GLU A 782 12.60 11.30 13.69
CA GLU A 782 12.49 12.75 13.61
C GLU A 782 13.71 13.30 12.86
N GLU A 783 13.49 14.26 11.96
CA GLU A 783 14.56 14.87 11.16
C GLU A 783 15.27 15.96 11.99
N GLY A 784 16.00 15.52 13.03
CA GLY A 784 17.03 16.26 13.76
C GLY A 784 16.60 17.50 14.55
N ALA A 785 16.55 17.40 15.87
CA ALA A 785 16.93 18.54 16.70
C ALA A 785 18.45 18.71 16.59
N GLU A 786 18.92 19.92 16.26
CA GLU A 786 20.31 20.30 16.47
C GLU A 786 20.45 20.72 17.93
N ASP A 787 21.42 20.16 18.67
CA ASP A 787 21.65 20.53 20.06
C ASP A 787 22.07 22.01 20.14
N GLU A 788 21.28 22.85 20.82
CA GLU A 788 21.66 24.22 21.16
C GLU A 788 22.76 24.19 22.22
N ILE A 789 24.02 24.07 21.76
CA ILE A 789 25.20 24.29 22.60
C ILE A 789 25.22 25.77 22.97
N GLU A 790 24.90 26.09 24.22
CA GLU A 790 25.06 27.42 24.78
C GLU A 790 26.54 27.84 24.69
N GLN A 791 26.85 28.76 23.78
CA GLN A 791 28.20 29.27 23.59
C GLN A 791 28.43 30.44 24.54
N GLU A 792 29.07 30.16 25.69
CA GLU A 792 29.48 31.21 26.63
C GLU A 792 30.36 32.27 25.98
N THR A 793 30.22 33.52 26.44
CA THR A 793 30.94 34.68 25.94
C THR A 793 32.44 34.64 26.26
N LEU A 794 33.31 34.81 25.26
CA LEU A 794 34.70 35.23 25.46
C LEU A 794 35.19 36.07 24.26
N PHE A 795 35.34 37.38 24.52
CA PHE A 795 35.89 38.46 23.66
C PHE A 795 35.09 38.89 22.42
#